data_AF-A0A2E6ATZ2-F1
#
_entry.id   AF-A0A2E6ATZ2-F1
#
_cell.length_a   1.000
_cell.length_b   1.000
_cell.length_c   1.000
_cell.angle_alpha   90.00
_cell.angle_beta   90.00
_cell.angle_gamma   90.00
#
_symmetry.space_group_name_H-M   'P 1'
#
loop_
_entity.id
_entity.type
_entity.pdbx_description
1 polymer ?
#
loop_
_entity_poly.entity_id
_entity_poly.type
_entity_poly.pdbx_seq_one_letter_code
_entity_poly.pdbx_strand_id
1 'polypeptide(L)'
;MQPKGPKIAILVFLVSCAATAFIMPVELILNTDSIFEDPAKERIKEESLVDNYKGQLILKIKHDDNLSVTSNFEVVQQLIQLEQELLDGSNPDTSWEYDSTIITKLETPFSAWQEAFESRNRSLVNASKWSDVLSPTIDGGWCGNQSTTQEIAAFQTTMLLLPKDSNFGIACPSFPGASELTPPDSDEILWMIWLDSSDKGAPVTDWNTLNLWAEKVSENTDFEIEGVGINMLFQKSKNIAEDDLKSILIPSAFILVAVMYAIIRDWKLCAVTLGSVGLVIVAEIGILSVAGVQISIIDAIAFPIILAVAVDGAFWYCKSSRSREEVRSLLLLAMVTTLAAVSLSIFSPIKAQNTLALMMIIGIFLDWLLTRFVLEDFYMSRREDVSITNENILLSDSNNRIWAWPVCLALMALVTAISPPGVEVFDVNQFLSEDDPALDEFEELQNQYLIASSTVTWVIIDVEGDSHADYLKAVNIQKQIGQHPSVISFETGLYETPLVMGMPYGYESQNNATIDFISETNDGSSVLDDHRLQSDGETIALVIGVFIDGGNAGAALDFKDDVSSLVEDYDTGHTIGGELVTGAALAEEFDDTRIIQILAAGFCVFLIALFVSNSPSRAVRIAVGTIAVGAAVDGFASIIGERGVSTAPAVLLGMGFAADYLSHASAGHRETKSDNFARWGAAITSISIFVLLTFAQFPPAKQTGQLLTISILLSVVLATTLKEVGILDKPIGCEE
;
A
#
# COMPACT_ATOMS: atom_id res chain seq x y z
N MET A 1 -37.09 -34.62 11.01
CA MET A 1 -37.51 -33.23 11.26
C MET A 1 -36.42 -32.32 10.71
N GLN A 2 -36.68 -31.58 9.62
CA GLN A 2 -35.70 -30.67 9.02
C GLN A 2 -35.52 -29.42 9.90
N PRO A 3 -34.30 -28.99 10.23
CA PRO A 3 -34.10 -27.78 11.00
C PRO A 3 -34.23 -26.58 10.06
N LYS A 4 -35.46 -26.07 9.88
CA LYS A 4 -35.72 -24.80 9.16
C LYS A 4 -35.17 -23.58 9.90
N GLY A 5 -35.00 -23.68 11.22
CA GLY A 5 -34.48 -22.63 12.11
C GLY A 5 -33.10 -22.08 11.73
N PRO A 6 -32.04 -22.90 11.61
CA PRO A 6 -30.69 -22.41 11.30
C PRO A 6 -30.60 -21.77 9.91
N LYS A 7 -31.33 -22.27 8.91
CA LYS A 7 -31.32 -21.69 7.55
C LYS A 7 -31.83 -20.25 7.55
N ILE A 8 -32.94 -20.01 8.24
CA ILE A 8 -33.55 -18.67 8.32
C ILE A 8 -32.67 -17.75 9.17
N ALA A 9 -32.10 -18.25 10.27
CA ALA A 9 -31.22 -17.45 11.13
C ALA A 9 -29.99 -16.94 10.36
N ILE A 10 -29.33 -17.80 9.60
CA ILE A 10 -28.15 -17.44 8.78
C ILE A 10 -28.52 -16.39 7.71
N LEU A 11 -29.64 -16.60 7.02
CA LEU A 11 -30.05 -15.68 5.96
C LEU A 11 -30.47 -14.31 6.51
N VAL A 12 -31.17 -14.29 7.66
CA VAL A 12 -31.50 -13.04 8.38
C VAL A 12 -30.24 -12.33 8.86
N PHE A 13 -29.26 -13.07 9.39
CA PHE A 13 -27.97 -12.52 9.80
C PHE A 13 -27.26 -11.84 8.62
N LEU A 14 -27.06 -12.56 7.50
CA LEU A 14 -26.39 -12.00 6.31
C LEU A 14 -27.14 -10.80 5.74
N VAL A 15 -28.49 -10.85 5.66
CA VAL A 15 -29.28 -9.71 5.17
C VAL A 15 -29.20 -8.52 6.14
N SER A 16 -29.15 -8.75 7.45
CA SER A 16 -28.98 -7.69 8.44
C SER A 16 -27.61 -7.02 8.31
N CYS A 17 -26.55 -7.80 8.13
CA CYS A 17 -25.21 -7.27 7.85
C CYS A 17 -25.16 -6.56 6.49
N ALA A 18 -25.81 -7.10 5.47
CA ALA A 18 -25.87 -6.41 4.17
C ALA A 18 -26.61 -5.07 4.28
N ALA A 19 -27.64 -4.97 5.14
CA ALA A 19 -28.34 -3.72 5.39
C ALA A 19 -27.47 -2.68 6.11
N THR A 20 -26.55 -3.09 6.99
CA THR A 20 -25.64 -2.14 7.66
C THR A 20 -24.67 -1.50 6.68
N ALA A 21 -24.23 -2.21 5.64
CA ALA A 21 -23.40 -1.65 4.57
C ALA A 21 -24.07 -0.48 3.83
N PHE A 22 -25.40 -0.48 3.69
CA PHE A 22 -26.13 0.63 3.08
C PHE A 22 -26.36 1.82 4.04
N ILE A 23 -26.37 1.57 5.35
CA ILE A 23 -26.56 2.61 6.36
C ILE A 23 -25.23 3.31 6.66
N MET A 24 -24.13 2.57 6.63
CA MET A 24 -22.76 3.04 6.87
C MET A 24 -21.88 2.63 5.67
N PRO A 25 -21.92 3.38 4.56
CA PRO A 25 -21.09 3.08 3.40
C PRO A 25 -19.61 3.16 3.78
N VAL A 26 -18.83 2.22 3.29
CA VAL A 26 -17.38 2.21 3.49
C VAL A 26 -16.73 2.94 2.31
N GLU A 27 -15.92 3.96 2.61
CA GLU A 27 -15.03 4.58 1.62
C GLU A 27 -13.73 3.77 1.55
N LEU A 28 -13.29 3.49 0.33
CA LEU A 28 -12.00 2.84 0.10
C LEU A 28 -10.89 3.90 0.22
N ILE A 29 -9.86 3.59 1.00
CA ILE A 29 -8.74 4.48 1.25
C ILE A 29 -7.46 3.87 0.65
N LEU A 30 -6.60 4.71 0.08
CA LEU A 30 -5.25 4.32 -0.31
C LEU A 30 -4.29 5.45 0.09
N ASN A 31 -3.59 5.22 1.19
CA ASN A 31 -2.50 6.05 1.68
C ASN A 31 -1.43 5.16 2.31
N THR A 32 -0.25 5.70 2.58
CA THR A 32 0.85 4.96 3.19
C THR A 32 0.49 4.36 4.55
N ASP A 33 -0.31 5.07 5.37
CA ASP A 33 -0.81 4.62 6.69
C ASP A 33 -1.77 3.42 6.62
N SER A 34 -2.39 3.18 5.45
CA SER A 34 -3.21 2.00 5.19
C SER A 34 -2.37 0.77 4.82
N ILE A 35 -1.12 0.97 4.45
CA ILE A 35 -0.24 -0.08 3.92
C ILE A 35 0.77 -0.54 4.99
N PHE A 36 1.35 0.39 5.74
CA PHE A 36 2.32 0.11 6.82
C PHE A 36 2.00 0.87 8.10
N GLU A 37 2.53 0.37 9.21
CA GLU A 37 2.55 1.06 10.49
C GLU A 37 3.96 1.63 10.68
N ASP A 38 4.08 2.96 10.67
CA ASP A 38 5.32 3.65 10.98
C ASP A 38 5.32 4.03 12.47
N PRO A 39 6.16 3.37 13.29
CA PRO A 39 6.16 3.60 14.74
C PRO A 39 6.60 5.01 15.11
N ALA A 40 7.46 5.65 14.30
CA ALA A 40 7.87 7.02 14.56
C ALA A 40 6.72 7.99 14.26
N LYS A 41 6.03 7.80 13.13
CA LYS A 41 4.87 8.64 12.75
C LYS A 41 3.71 8.51 13.73
N GLU A 42 3.43 7.31 14.24
CA GLU A 42 2.40 7.08 15.26
C GLU A 42 2.75 7.77 16.58
N ARG A 43 3.98 7.60 17.04
CA ARG A 43 4.47 8.23 18.27
C ARG A 43 4.42 9.76 18.19
N ILE A 44 4.87 10.30 17.07
CA ILE A 44 4.78 11.73 16.77
C ILE A 44 3.32 12.20 16.82
N LYS A 45 2.38 11.47 16.18
CA LYS A 45 0.96 11.83 16.15
C LYS A 45 0.30 11.81 17.54
N GLU A 46 0.74 10.92 18.43
CA GLU A 46 0.18 10.80 19.77
C GLU A 46 0.80 11.79 20.77
N GLU A 47 2.09 12.10 20.61
CA GLU A 47 2.88 12.85 21.58
C GLU A 47 3.20 14.30 21.12
N SER A 48 2.88 14.71 19.88
CA SER A 48 3.14 16.08 19.42
C SER A 48 2.16 17.11 20.00
N LEU A 49 2.65 18.34 20.18
CA LEU A 49 1.85 19.48 20.64
C LEU A 49 0.94 20.07 19.54
N VAL A 50 1.26 19.82 18.26
CA VAL A 50 0.57 20.34 17.08
C VAL A 50 0.28 19.19 16.11
N ASP A 51 -0.90 19.18 15.49
CA ASP A 51 -1.34 18.22 14.46
C ASP A 51 -0.55 18.44 13.14
N ASN A 52 0.76 18.15 13.14
CA ASN A 52 1.68 18.52 12.05
C ASN A 52 1.74 17.54 10.86
N TYR A 53 0.91 16.49 10.85
CA TYR A 53 1.18 15.28 10.03
C TYR A 53 0.09 14.85 9.05
N LYS A 54 -0.99 15.61 8.92
CA LYS A 54 -2.04 15.29 7.95
C LYS A 54 -1.99 16.32 6.84
N GLY A 55 -2.08 15.86 5.60
CA GLY A 55 -2.45 16.79 4.54
C GLY A 55 -1.38 17.31 3.61
N GLN A 56 -0.08 17.00 3.76
CA GLN A 56 0.94 17.67 2.95
C GLN A 56 0.83 17.30 1.47
N LEU A 57 0.66 18.31 0.63
CA LEU A 57 0.57 18.23 -0.82
C LEU A 57 1.51 19.26 -1.43
N ILE A 58 1.95 18.97 -2.63
CA ILE A 58 2.81 19.86 -3.40
C ILE A 58 2.05 20.28 -4.64
N LEU A 59 2.07 21.57 -4.93
CA LEU A 59 1.63 22.14 -6.20
C LEU A 59 2.83 22.64 -6.97
N LYS A 60 2.89 22.32 -8.26
CA LYS A 60 3.82 22.92 -9.22
C LYS A 60 3.08 24.03 -9.96
N ILE A 61 3.70 25.21 -10.04
CA ILE A 61 3.11 26.39 -10.70
C ILE A 61 4.07 26.88 -11.78
N LYS A 62 3.52 27.05 -12.99
CA LYS A 62 4.18 27.64 -14.16
C LYS A 62 3.32 28.75 -14.74
N HIS A 63 3.93 29.62 -15.53
CA HIS A 63 3.20 30.62 -16.32
C HIS A 63 3.05 30.12 -17.76
N ASP A 64 1.87 30.26 -18.37
CA ASP A 64 1.55 29.70 -19.70
C ASP A 64 2.53 30.13 -20.81
N ASP A 65 2.97 31.39 -20.77
CA ASP A 65 3.97 31.97 -21.68
C ASP A 65 5.44 31.59 -21.36
N ASN A 66 5.71 30.67 -20.43
CA ASN A 66 7.06 30.33 -19.92
C ASN A 66 7.85 31.55 -19.42
N LEU A 67 7.15 32.50 -18.77
CA LEU A 67 7.79 33.62 -18.10
C LEU A 67 8.37 33.17 -16.76
N SER A 68 9.43 33.85 -16.29
CA SER A 68 9.94 33.63 -14.94
C SER A 68 8.88 34.02 -13.90
N VAL A 69 8.48 33.05 -13.08
CA VAL A 69 7.50 33.21 -12.01
C VAL A 69 8.09 33.87 -10.77
N THR A 70 9.42 33.89 -10.63
CA THR A 70 10.10 34.50 -9.47
C THR A 70 10.84 35.80 -9.78
N SER A 71 11.37 36.01 -10.99
CA SER A 71 12.12 37.24 -11.30
C SER A 71 11.25 38.33 -11.92
N ASN A 72 10.15 37.98 -12.59
CA ASN A 72 9.19 38.97 -13.08
C ASN A 72 8.31 39.48 -11.93
N PHE A 73 8.55 40.73 -11.52
CA PHE A 73 7.86 41.32 -10.37
C PHE A 73 6.33 41.37 -10.52
N GLU A 74 5.82 41.56 -11.74
CA GLU A 74 4.36 41.59 -11.97
C GLU A 74 3.73 40.21 -11.74
N VAL A 75 4.39 39.15 -12.22
CA VAL A 75 3.96 37.76 -12.01
C VAL A 75 4.06 37.38 -10.53
N VAL A 76 5.12 37.79 -9.84
CA VAL A 76 5.27 37.59 -8.38
C VAL A 76 4.13 38.24 -7.59
N GLN A 77 3.74 39.47 -7.97
CA GLN A 77 2.61 40.15 -7.31
C GLN A 77 1.28 39.44 -7.57
N GLN A 78 1.06 38.90 -8.78
CA GLN A 78 -0.12 38.09 -9.08
C GLN A 78 -0.15 36.80 -8.25
N LEU A 79 0.99 36.14 -8.04
CA LEU A 79 1.08 34.94 -7.22
C LEU A 79 0.89 35.22 -5.72
N ILE A 80 1.41 36.34 -5.21
CA ILE A 80 1.14 36.79 -3.83
C ILE A 80 -0.35 37.12 -3.66
N GLN A 81 -0.98 37.71 -4.68
CA GLN A 81 -2.42 37.95 -4.66
C GLN A 81 -3.21 36.62 -4.69
N LEU A 82 -2.79 35.65 -5.50
CA LEU A 82 -3.41 34.32 -5.55
C LEU A 82 -3.31 33.60 -4.19
N GLU A 83 -2.17 33.70 -3.50
CA GLU A 83 -1.97 33.19 -2.13
C GLU A 83 -2.99 33.80 -1.15
N GLN A 84 -3.28 35.11 -1.27
CA GLN A 84 -4.28 35.77 -0.45
C GLN A 84 -5.71 35.34 -0.81
N GLU A 85 -6.05 35.32 -2.11
CA GLU A 85 -7.37 34.94 -2.62
C GLU A 85 -7.76 33.50 -2.22
N LEU A 86 -6.76 32.61 -2.19
CA LEU A 86 -6.92 31.22 -1.75
C LEU A 86 -7.39 31.13 -0.29
N LEU A 87 -6.81 31.95 0.59
CA LEU A 87 -7.06 31.90 2.04
C LEU A 87 -8.23 32.77 2.49
N ASP A 88 -8.45 33.92 1.86
CA ASP A 88 -9.44 34.92 2.29
C ASP A 88 -10.80 34.79 1.58
N GLY A 89 -10.85 34.06 0.47
CA GLY A 89 -12.06 33.83 -0.31
C GLY A 89 -12.57 35.07 -1.06
N SER A 90 -11.69 36.05 -1.34
CA SER A 90 -12.07 37.32 -1.95
C SER A 90 -12.48 37.22 -3.41
N ASN A 91 -11.98 36.21 -4.14
CA ASN A 91 -12.31 35.95 -5.54
C ASN A 91 -12.88 34.53 -5.75
N PRO A 92 -14.14 34.39 -6.17
CA PRO A 92 -14.76 33.08 -6.39
C PRO A 92 -13.99 32.20 -7.38
N ASP A 93 -13.36 32.78 -8.39
CA ASP A 93 -12.70 32.02 -9.46
C ASP A 93 -11.39 31.36 -8.99
N THR A 94 -10.79 31.85 -7.90
CA THR A 94 -9.50 31.38 -7.35
C THR A 94 -9.57 30.89 -5.90
N SER A 95 -10.68 31.15 -5.20
CA SER A 95 -10.87 30.78 -3.80
C SER A 95 -11.09 29.28 -3.56
N TRP A 96 -10.81 28.85 -2.33
CA TRP A 96 -11.18 27.53 -1.83
C TRP A 96 -12.68 27.45 -1.49
N GLU A 97 -13.42 26.53 -2.12
CA GLU A 97 -14.89 26.44 -2.01
C GLU A 97 -15.40 25.12 -1.41
N TYR A 98 -14.52 24.26 -0.90
CA TYR A 98 -14.87 22.92 -0.43
C TYR A 98 -15.17 22.89 1.07
N ASP A 99 -16.37 22.44 1.44
CA ASP A 99 -16.83 22.37 2.83
C ASP A 99 -16.27 21.14 3.60
N SER A 100 -15.84 20.10 2.89
CA SER A 100 -15.35 18.84 3.47
C SER A 100 -13.88 18.90 3.87
N THR A 101 -13.10 19.79 3.25
CA THR A 101 -11.64 19.91 3.41
C THR A 101 -11.26 21.37 3.66
N ILE A 102 -10.37 21.59 4.62
CA ILE A 102 -9.87 22.93 4.97
C ILE A 102 -8.36 22.98 4.77
N ILE A 103 -7.85 24.14 4.33
CA ILE A 103 -6.41 24.41 4.29
C ILE A 103 -5.98 24.82 5.70
N THR A 104 -5.07 24.06 6.31
CA THR A 104 -4.54 24.35 7.66
C THR A 104 -3.26 25.16 7.62
N LYS A 105 -2.41 24.90 6.62
CA LYS A 105 -1.13 25.58 6.41
C LYS A 105 -0.86 25.70 4.91
N LEU A 106 -0.24 26.81 4.52
CA LEU A 106 0.26 27.06 3.18
C LEU A 106 1.66 27.63 3.34
N GLU A 107 2.64 27.03 2.65
CA GLU A 107 4.01 27.50 2.65
C GLU A 107 4.45 27.78 1.21
N THR A 108 4.81 29.03 0.97
CA THR A 108 5.29 29.55 -0.31
C THR A 108 6.66 30.22 -0.13
N PRO A 109 7.49 30.32 -1.19
CA PRO A 109 8.73 31.08 -1.10
C PRO A 109 8.48 32.54 -0.71
N PHE A 110 7.34 33.11 -1.13
CA PHE A 110 7.03 34.52 -0.97
C PHE A 110 6.80 34.93 0.49
N SER A 111 6.15 34.06 1.28
CA SER A 111 5.98 34.27 2.72
C SER A 111 7.34 34.39 3.44
N ALA A 112 8.25 33.44 3.21
CA ALA A 112 9.58 33.45 3.78
C ALA A 112 10.42 34.63 3.27
N TRP A 113 10.32 34.99 1.99
CA TRP A 113 10.99 36.16 1.43
C TRP A 113 10.49 37.47 2.07
N GLN A 114 9.18 37.58 2.31
CA GLN A 114 8.59 38.74 2.98
C GLN A 114 9.18 38.90 4.38
N GLU A 115 9.28 37.83 5.18
CA GLU A 115 9.89 37.86 6.51
C GLU A 115 11.38 38.23 6.48
N ALA A 116 12.15 37.67 5.55
CA ALA A 116 13.55 38.02 5.37
C ALA A 116 13.73 39.50 5.03
N PHE A 117 12.90 40.05 4.13
CA PHE A 117 12.92 41.47 3.81
C PHE A 117 12.48 42.34 5.00
N GLU A 118 11.48 41.92 5.78
CA GLU A 118 11.02 42.61 6.98
C GLU A 118 12.08 42.68 8.06
N SER A 119 12.94 41.65 8.19
CA SER A 119 14.09 41.66 9.11
C SER A 119 15.04 42.85 8.86
N ARG A 120 15.02 43.42 7.65
CA ARG A 120 15.77 44.62 7.23
C ARG A 120 14.87 45.84 7.01
N ASN A 121 13.65 45.86 7.54
CA ASN A 121 12.62 46.90 7.37
C ASN A 121 12.22 47.15 5.90
N ARG A 122 12.14 46.10 5.09
CA ARG A 122 11.68 46.15 3.69
C ARG A 122 10.39 45.32 3.55
N SER A 123 9.60 45.58 2.51
CA SER A 123 8.35 44.86 2.28
C SER A 123 8.21 44.54 0.80
N LEU A 124 8.10 43.25 0.48
CA LEU A 124 7.82 42.72 -0.85
C LEU A 124 6.38 43.00 -1.27
N VAL A 125 5.43 42.87 -0.35
CA VAL A 125 3.99 43.10 -0.61
C VAL A 125 3.71 44.56 -0.99
N ASN A 126 4.43 45.52 -0.39
CA ASN A 126 4.24 46.95 -0.68
C ASN A 126 5.18 47.50 -1.77
N ALA A 127 6.06 46.66 -2.32
CA ALA A 127 7.04 47.09 -3.32
C ALA A 127 6.39 47.22 -4.71
N SER A 128 6.97 48.06 -5.57
CA SER A 128 6.52 48.23 -6.96
C SER A 128 7.44 47.54 -7.98
N LYS A 129 8.65 47.19 -7.54
CA LYS A 129 9.71 46.56 -8.34
C LYS A 129 10.77 45.98 -7.41
N TRP A 130 11.52 45.00 -7.91
CA TRP A 130 12.61 44.35 -7.17
C TRP A 130 13.67 45.31 -6.60
N SER A 131 13.96 46.44 -7.28
CA SER A 131 14.94 47.41 -6.77
C SER A 131 14.54 48.03 -5.42
N ASP A 132 13.25 48.08 -5.11
CA ASP A 132 12.74 48.69 -3.87
C ASP A 132 13.07 47.83 -2.65
N VAL A 133 13.23 46.51 -2.83
CA VAL A 133 13.57 45.55 -1.78
C VAL A 133 15.01 45.06 -1.83
N LEU A 134 15.66 45.09 -3.00
CA LEU A 134 17.05 44.65 -3.16
C LEU A 134 18.07 45.76 -2.85
N SER A 135 17.65 47.02 -2.77
CA SER A 135 18.52 48.15 -2.42
C SER A 135 18.24 48.67 -1.00
N PRO A 136 19.25 48.89 -0.15
CA PRO A 136 20.69 48.63 -0.37
C PRO A 136 21.03 47.13 -0.36
N THR A 137 22.18 46.75 -0.94
CA THR A 137 22.59 45.34 -1.04
C THR A 137 22.79 44.70 0.34
N ILE A 138 22.48 43.40 0.42
CA ILE A 138 22.75 42.56 1.60
C ILE A 138 24.00 41.75 1.27
N ASP A 139 25.14 42.14 1.85
CA ASP A 139 26.45 41.54 1.59
C ASP A 139 26.46 40.05 1.99
N GLY A 140 26.78 39.16 1.05
CA GLY A 140 26.67 37.71 1.18
C GLY A 140 25.25 37.14 1.02
N GLY A 141 24.23 37.98 0.80
CA GLY A 141 22.84 37.56 0.66
C GLY A 141 22.26 36.89 1.90
N TRP A 142 21.27 36.02 1.72
CA TRP A 142 20.61 35.30 2.81
C TRP A 142 21.37 34.07 3.31
N CYS A 143 22.33 33.56 2.54
CA CYS A 143 23.23 32.47 2.93
C CYS A 143 24.55 32.94 3.58
N GLY A 144 24.69 34.24 3.85
CA GLY A 144 25.92 34.84 4.35
C GLY A 144 26.15 34.61 5.85
N ASN A 145 27.39 34.79 6.30
CA ASN A 145 27.75 34.64 7.72
C ASN A 145 27.09 35.69 8.65
N GLN A 146 26.52 36.77 8.10
CA GLN A 146 25.85 37.83 8.85
C GLN A 146 24.32 37.80 8.67
N SER A 147 23.80 36.69 8.15
CA SER A 147 22.38 36.53 7.89
C SER A 147 21.58 36.31 9.18
N THR A 148 20.39 36.89 9.24
CA THR A 148 19.44 36.68 10.35
C THR A 148 18.79 35.31 10.26
N THR A 149 18.12 34.86 11.32
CA THR A 149 17.36 33.60 11.31
C THR A 149 16.30 33.59 10.20
N GLN A 150 15.61 34.72 9.98
CA GLN A 150 14.61 34.87 8.91
C GLN A 150 15.25 34.82 7.52
N GLU A 151 16.43 35.42 7.34
CA GLU A 151 17.17 35.33 6.08
C GLU A 151 17.60 33.88 5.81
N ILE A 152 18.14 33.17 6.81
CA ILE A 152 18.52 31.77 6.68
C ILE A 152 17.30 30.89 6.36
N ALA A 153 16.16 31.12 7.02
CA ALA A 153 14.91 30.40 6.74
C ALA A 153 14.43 30.66 5.30
N ALA A 154 14.44 31.91 4.83
CA ALA A 154 14.10 32.24 3.45
C ALA A 154 15.02 31.57 2.44
N PHE A 155 16.32 31.48 2.73
CA PHE A 155 17.25 30.72 1.91
C PHE A 155 16.88 29.24 1.85
N GLN A 156 16.61 28.60 2.99
CA GLN A 156 16.20 27.19 3.07
C GLN A 156 14.89 26.93 2.31
N THR A 157 13.86 27.75 2.53
CA THR A 157 12.58 27.63 1.80
C THR A 157 12.77 27.82 0.31
N THR A 158 13.61 28.78 -0.12
CA THR A 158 13.93 28.97 -1.54
C THR A 158 14.57 27.71 -2.14
N MET A 159 15.49 27.07 -1.42
CA MET A 159 16.12 25.84 -1.89
C MET A 159 15.16 24.64 -1.97
N LEU A 160 14.19 24.58 -1.06
CA LEU A 160 13.21 23.49 -1.03
C LEU A 160 12.18 23.62 -2.15
N LEU A 161 11.80 24.85 -2.50
CA LEU A 161 10.65 25.15 -3.36
C LEU A 161 11.00 25.63 -4.76
N LEU A 162 12.28 25.91 -5.05
CA LEU A 162 12.75 26.21 -6.41
C LEU A 162 13.56 25.02 -6.98
N PRO A 163 13.61 24.87 -8.31
CA PRO A 163 14.48 23.92 -8.98
C PRO A 163 15.97 24.08 -8.61
N LYS A 164 16.72 22.98 -8.67
CA LYS A 164 18.17 22.93 -8.41
C LYS A 164 18.98 23.83 -9.36
N ASP A 165 18.52 23.97 -10.61
CA ASP A 165 19.21 24.74 -11.65
C ASP A 165 18.81 26.23 -11.67
N SER A 166 17.92 26.67 -10.77
CA SER A 166 17.48 28.06 -10.67
C SER A 166 18.61 28.99 -10.25
N ASN A 167 18.54 30.26 -10.67
CA ASN A 167 19.46 31.26 -10.17
C ASN A 167 18.98 31.77 -8.81
N PHE A 168 19.65 31.37 -7.73
CA PHE A 168 19.25 31.75 -6.36
C PHE A 168 19.39 33.24 -6.03
N GLY A 169 20.06 34.05 -6.85
CA GLY A 169 20.14 35.50 -6.69
C GLY A 169 20.58 35.94 -5.27
N ILE A 170 19.77 36.80 -4.63
CA ILE A 170 19.98 37.26 -3.26
C ILE A 170 19.89 36.15 -2.20
N ALA A 171 19.18 35.05 -2.48
CA ALA A 171 19.07 33.94 -1.55
C ALA A 171 20.43 33.32 -1.28
N CYS A 172 21.24 33.13 -2.33
CA CYS A 172 22.66 32.83 -2.13
C CYS A 172 23.55 33.29 -3.29
N PRO A 173 24.21 34.45 -3.17
CA PRO A 173 25.11 35.01 -4.18
C PRO A 173 26.38 34.18 -4.43
N SER A 174 26.71 33.26 -3.52
CA SER A 174 27.87 32.36 -3.65
C SER A 174 27.71 31.34 -4.78
N PHE A 175 26.47 31.11 -5.26
CA PHE A 175 26.22 30.22 -6.38
C PHE A 175 26.75 30.79 -7.70
N PRO A 176 27.23 29.93 -8.62
CA PRO A 176 27.62 30.36 -9.96
C PRO A 176 26.46 31.08 -10.67
N GLY A 177 26.68 32.35 -11.04
CA GLY A 177 25.69 33.16 -11.76
C GLY A 177 24.71 33.94 -10.88
N ALA A 178 24.70 33.70 -9.57
CA ALA A 178 23.89 34.44 -8.61
C ALA A 178 24.50 35.77 -8.19
N SER A 179 23.64 36.71 -7.75
CA SER A 179 24.05 38.03 -7.29
C SER A 179 23.07 38.59 -6.27
N GLU A 180 23.60 39.34 -5.28
CA GLU A 180 22.81 40.10 -4.30
C GLU A 180 21.89 41.16 -4.93
N LEU A 181 22.15 41.52 -6.19
CA LEU A 181 21.42 42.54 -6.93
C LEU A 181 20.23 41.99 -7.73
N THR A 182 20.08 40.68 -7.78
CA THR A 182 19.03 40.01 -8.54
C THR A 182 18.15 39.17 -7.61
N PRO A 183 16.83 39.13 -7.85
CA PRO A 183 15.97 38.19 -7.14
C PRO A 183 16.30 36.75 -7.55
N PRO A 184 15.79 35.75 -6.82
CA PRO A 184 15.78 34.37 -7.32
C PRO A 184 15.04 34.30 -8.67
N ASP A 185 15.56 33.54 -9.63
CA ASP A 185 15.03 33.41 -10.99
C ASP A 185 14.75 31.95 -11.35
N SER A 186 13.46 31.67 -11.60
CA SER A 186 12.91 30.37 -11.96
C SER A 186 11.63 30.55 -12.78
N ASP A 187 11.44 29.70 -13.78
CA ASP A 187 10.22 29.56 -14.59
C ASP A 187 9.13 28.72 -13.92
N GLU A 188 9.50 27.96 -12.89
CA GLU A 188 8.59 27.14 -12.10
C GLU A 188 8.88 27.25 -10.59
N ILE A 189 7.84 27.06 -9.77
CA ILE A 189 7.92 27.03 -8.30
C ILE A 189 7.02 25.95 -7.72
N LEU A 190 7.37 25.48 -6.52
CA LEU A 190 6.54 24.62 -5.71
C LEU A 190 5.87 25.38 -4.57
N TRP A 191 4.60 25.07 -4.30
CA TRP A 191 3.90 25.43 -3.07
C TRP A 191 3.58 24.20 -2.25
N MET A 192 3.69 24.30 -0.92
CA MET A 192 3.30 23.22 -0.01
C MET A 192 1.99 23.59 0.68
N ILE A 193 1.01 22.68 0.62
CA ILE A 193 -0.33 22.87 1.19
C ILE A 193 -0.63 21.73 2.15
N TRP A 194 -1.18 22.05 3.31
CA TRP A 194 -1.70 21.06 4.25
C TRP A 194 -3.22 21.12 4.26
N LEU A 195 -3.86 20.00 3.94
CA LEU A 195 -5.31 19.82 4.04
C LEU A 195 -5.69 19.03 5.28
N ASP A 196 -6.76 19.44 5.95
CA ASP A 196 -7.42 18.65 7.00
C ASP A 196 -8.92 18.51 6.72
N SER A 197 -9.57 17.55 7.37
CA SER A 197 -11.01 17.39 7.30
C SER A 197 -11.69 18.51 8.10
N SER A 198 -12.82 19.02 7.60
CA SER A 198 -13.63 19.96 8.38
C SER A 198 -14.21 19.35 9.66
N ASP A 199 -14.35 18.02 9.71
CA ASP A 199 -14.74 17.28 10.91
C ASP A 199 -13.51 16.90 11.75
N LYS A 200 -13.42 17.49 12.96
CA LYS A 200 -12.30 17.24 13.88
C LYS A 200 -12.13 15.76 14.19
N GLY A 201 -10.97 15.22 13.81
CA GLY A 201 -10.59 13.83 14.05
C GLY A 201 -11.00 12.85 12.95
N ALA A 202 -11.73 13.30 11.92
CA ALA A 202 -11.93 12.50 10.72
C ALA A 202 -10.66 12.54 9.85
N PRO A 203 -10.25 11.42 9.23
CA PRO A 203 -9.16 11.42 8.27
C PRO A 203 -9.55 12.20 7.02
N VAL A 204 -8.60 12.90 6.40
CA VAL A 204 -8.79 13.49 5.07
C VAL A 204 -8.95 12.36 4.05
N THR A 205 -10.16 12.19 3.52
CA THR A 205 -10.45 11.11 2.55
C THR A 205 -10.44 11.58 1.11
N ASP A 206 -10.55 12.89 0.85
CA ASP A 206 -10.72 13.45 -0.49
C ASP A 206 -9.69 14.54 -0.83
N TRP A 207 -8.50 14.08 -1.21
CA TRP A 207 -7.41 14.92 -1.72
C TRP A 207 -7.71 15.48 -3.13
N ASN A 208 -8.73 14.95 -3.80
CA ASN A 208 -9.12 15.38 -5.15
C ASN A 208 -9.61 16.82 -5.18
N THR A 209 -10.07 17.38 -4.05
CA THR A 209 -10.48 18.78 -3.97
C THR A 209 -9.35 19.75 -4.36
N LEU A 210 -8.09 19.39 -4.08
CA LEU A 210 -6.95 20.21 -4.49
C LEU A 210 -6.73 20.18 -6.01
N ASN A 211 -6.89 19.01 -6.65
CA ASN A 211 -6.77 18.90 -8.10
C ASN A 211 -7.89 19.67 -8.81
N LEU A 212 -9.12 19.59 -8.30
CA LEU A 212 -10.24 20.36 -8.84
C LEU A 212 -10.04 21.88 -8.68
N TRP A 213 -9.46 22.31 -7.55
CA TRP A 213 -9.09 23.70 -7.35
C TRP A 213 -7.96 24.12 -8.33
N ALA A 214 -6.91 23.30 -8.47
CA ALA A 214 -5.80 23.59 -9.37
C ALA A 214 -6.24 23.71 -10.83
N GLU A 215 -7.11 22.81 -11.30
CA GLU A 215 -7.72 22.87 -12.64
C GLU A 215 -8.56 24.14 -12.81
N LYS A 216 -9.40 24.49 -11.83
CA LYS A 216 -10.20 25.72 -11.84
C LYS A 216 -9.34 26.98 -11.93
N VAL A 217 -8.26 27.07 -11.15
CA VAL A 217 -7.38 28.25 -11.18
C VAL A 217 -6.63 28.30 -12.51
N SER A 218 -6.19 27.15 -13.03
CA SER A 218 -5.51 27.08 -14.32
C SER A 218 -6.40 27.49 -15.49
N GLU A 219 -7.71 27.23 -15.43
CA GLU A 219 -8.65 27.69 -16.45
C GLU A 219 -8.96 29.20 -16.39
N ASN A 220 -8.77 29.83 -15.23
CA ASN A 220 -9.18 31.22 -14.98
C ASN A 220 -8.01 32.20 -14.83
N THR A 221 -6.76 31.72 -14.86
CA THR A 221 -5.55 32.53 -14.72
C THR A 221 -4.53 32.18 -15.81
N ASP A 222 -3.48 32.99 -15.96
CA ASP A 222 -2.38 32.72 -16.91
C ASP A 222 -1.33 31.73 -16.33
N PHE A 223 -1.73 30.94 -15.34
CA PHE A 223 -0.87 30.00 -14.62
C PHE A 223 -1.34 28.56 -14.84
N GLU A 224 -0.38 27.67 -15.10
CA GLU A 224 -0.59 26.23 -15.08
C GLU A 224 -0.26 25.74 -13.66
N ILE A 225 -1.28 25.25 -12.95
CA ILE A 225 -1.16 24.73 -11.58
C ILE A 225 -1.47 23.24 -11.60
N GLU A 226 -0.52 22.44 -11.13
CA GLU A 226 -0.63 20.99 -11.11
C GLU A 226 -0.30 20.43 -9.73
N GLY A 227 -1.13 19.50 -9.26
CA GLY A 227 -0.85 18.70 -8.06
C GLY A 227 0.23 17.66 -8.34
N VAL A 228 1.36 17.78 -7.65
CA VAL A 228 2.52 16.90 -7.85
C VAL A 228 2.95 16.20 -6.55
N GLY A 229 3.81 15.19 -6.68
CA GLY A 229 4.38 14.44 -5.57
C GLY A 229 3.65 13.15 -5.22
N ILE A 230 4.24 12.40 -4.28
CA ILE A 230 3.86 11.02 -3.94
C ILE A 230 2.37 10.90 -3.53
N ASN A 231 1.87 11.84 -2.72
CA ASN A 231 0.47 11.82 -2.26
C ASN A 231 -0.53 11.99 -3.42
N MET A 232 -0.18 12.76 -4.45
CA MET A 232 -1.01 12.90 -5.65
C MET A 232 -1.00 11.64 -6.51
N LEU A 233 0.14 10.95 -6.58
CA LEU A 233 0.25 9.65 -7.26
C LEU A 233 -0.60 8.57 -6.56
N PHE A 234 -0.64 8.55 -5.23
CA PHE A 234 -1.54 7.66 -4.48
C PHE A 234 -3.02 7.94 -4.77
N GLN A 235 -3.41 9.21 -4.85
CA GLN A 235 -4.78 9.59 -5.21
C GLN A 235 -5.13 9.18 -6.65
N LYS A 236 -4.20 9.39 -7.60
CA LYS A 236 -4.36 8.94 -8.99
C LYS A 236 -4.50 7.41 -9.06
N SER A 237 -3.66 6.68 -8.34
CA SER A 237 -3.72 5.22 -8.24
C SER A 237 -5.04 4.74 -7.64
N LYS A 238 -5.54 5.42 -6.59
CA LYS A 238 -6.87 5.18 -6.01
C LYS A 238 -7.97 5.30 -7.07
N ASN A 239 -7.98 6.38 -7.84
CA ASN A 239 -8.99 6.61 -8.87
C ASN A 239 -8.94 5.51 -9.95
N ILE A 240 -7.74 5.15 -10.42
CA ILE A 240 -7.54 4.05 -11.38
C ILE A 240 -8.08 2.74 -10.82
N ALA A 241 -7.79 2.42 -9.55
CA ALA A 241 -8.21 1.19 -8.93
C ALA A 241 -9.74 1.13 -8.68
N GLU A 242 -10.38 2.24 -8.30
CA GLU A 242 -11.83 2.32 -8.18
C GLU A 242 -12.53 2.14 -9.53
N ASP A 243 -11.97 2.74 -10.58
CA ASP A 243 -12.48 2.60 -11.95
C ASP A 243 -12.27 1.18 -12.47
N ASP A 244 -11.12 0.55 -12.20
CA ASP A 244 -10.87 -0.86 -12.48
C ASP A 244 -11.85 -1.75 -11.74
N LEU A 245 -12.14 -1.49 -10.45
CA LEU A 245 -13.11 -2.29 -9.70
C LEU A 245 -14.50 -2.24 -10.37
N LYS A 246 -14.97 -1.05 -10.78
CA LYS A 246 -16.25 -0.89 -11.49
C LYS A 246 -16.20 -1.54 -12.89
N SER A 247 -15.10 -1.33 -13.61
CA SER A 247 -14.89 -1.77 -14.99
C SER A 247 -14.67 -3.29 -15.11
N ILE A 248 -14.10 -3.94 -14.10
CA ILE A 248 -13.79 -5.38 -14.08
C ILE A 248 -14.89 -6.19 -13.40
N LEU A 249 -15.46 -5.71 -12.29
CA LEU A 249 -16.43 -6.49 -11.50
C LEU A 249 -17.73 -6.75 -12.28
N ILE A 250 -18.22 -5.78 -13.06
CA ILE A 250 -19.45 -5.96 -13.86
C ILE A 250 -19.24 -6.96 -15.01
N PRO A 251 -18.24 -6.82 -15.89
CA PRO A 251 -17.97 -7.81 -16.94
C PRO A 251 -17.59 -9.18 -16.41
N SER A 252 -16.84 -9.27 -15.30
CA SER A 252 -16.50 -10.55 -14.67
C SER A 252 -17.74 -11.30 -14.20
N ALA A 253 -18.73 -10.62 -13.62
CA ALA A 253 -20.01 -11.24 -13.30
C ALA A 253 -20.71 -11.78 -14.57
N PHE A 254 -20.74 -11.04 -15.68
CA PHE A 254 -21.35 -11.50 -16.94
C PHE A 254 -20.60 -12.69 -17.56
N ILE A 255 -19.28 -12.65 -17.58
CA ILE A 255 -18.44 -13.73 -18.10
C ILE A 255 -18.61 -14.97 -17.23
N LEU A 256 -18.64 -14.80 -15.91
CA LEU A 256 -18.88 -15.89 -14.96
C LEU A 256 -20.26 -16.52 -15.18
N VAL A 257 -21.33 -15.72 -15.35
CA VAL A 257 -22.66 -16.24 -15.76
C VAL A 257 -22.53 -17.05 -17.04
N ALA A 258 -21.86 -16.52 -18.05
CA ALA A 258 -21.74 -17.16 -19.36
C ALA A 258 -20.97 -18.48 -19.30
N VAL A 259 -19.83 -18.52 -18.60
CA VAL A 259 -18.99 -19.70 -18.42
C VAL A 259 -19.71 -20.74 -17.55
N MET A 260 -20.28 -20.34 -16.41
CA MET A 260 -21.08 -21.25 -15.58
C MET A 260 -22.27 -21.81 -16.34
N TYR A 261 -22.99 -20.99 -17.11
CA TYR A 261 -24.11 -21.43 -17.92
C TYR A 261 -23.67 -22.37 -19.04
N ALA A 262 -22.53 -22.11 -19.70
CA ALA A 262 -21.99 -22.99 -20.73
C ALA A 262 -21.65 -24.39 -20.20
N ILE A 263 -21.09 -24.46 -18.98
CA ILE A 263 -20.66 -25.73 -18.36
C ILE A 263 -21.85 -26.46 -17.71
N ILE A 264 -22.65 -25.76 -16.90
CA ILE A 264 -23.72 -26.37 -16.09
C ILE A 264 -25.04 -26.50 -16.85
N ARG A 265 -25.36 -25.53 -17.71
CA ARG A 265 -26.60 -25.42 -18.49
C ARG A 265 -27.90 -25.27 -17.67
N ASP A 266 -27.83 -24.72 -16.46
CA ASP A 266 -29.00 -24.31 -15.66
C ASP A 266 -28.88 -22.84 -15.24
N TRP A 267 -29.72 -21.97 -15.81
CA TRP A 267 -29.71 -20.54 -15.52
C TRP A 267 -30.13 -20.23 -14.07
N LYS A 268 -31.01 -21.04 -13.47
CA LYS A 268 -31.46 -20.84 -12.08
C LYS A 268 -30.32 -21.13 -11.11
N LEU A 269 -29.51 -22.15 -11.41
CA LEU A 269 -28.34 -22.45 -10.59
C LEU A 269 -27.34 -21.29 -10.65
N CYS A 270 -27.02 -20.81 -11.85
CA CYS A 270 -26.09 -19.69 -12.03
C CYS A 270 -26.57 -18.44 -11.28
N ALA A 271 -27.85 -18.08 -11.41
CA ALA A 271 -28.42 -16.91 -10.74
C ALA A 271 -28.43 -17.04 -9.21
N VAL A 272 -28.73 -18.23 -8.67
CA VAL A 272 -28.74 -18.46 -7.22
C VAL A 272 -27.32 -18.44 -6.65
N THR A 273 -26.35 -19.07 -7.32
CA THR A 273 -24.95 -19.04 -6.88
C THR A 273 -24.44 -17.60 -6.87
N LEU A 274 -24.57 -16.85 -7.96
CA LEU A 274 -24.09 -15.47 -8.03
C LEU A 274 -24.80 -14.52 -7.07
N GLY A 275 -26.13 -14.64 -6.94
CA GLY A 275 -26.89 -13.86 -5.96
C GLY A 275 -26.47 -14.17 -4.53
N SER A 276 -26.09 -15.41 -4.25
CA SER A 276 -25.60 -15.81 -2.93
C SER A 276 -24.20 -15.27 -2.63
N VAL A 277 -23.29 -15.25 -3.59
CA VAL A 277 -21.97 -14.62 -3.42
C VAL A 277 -22.10 -13.12 -3.22
N GLY A 278 -22.92 -12.46 -4.05
CA GLY A 278 -23.18 -11.02 -3.91
C GLY A 278 -23.69 -10.68 -2.50
N LEU A 279 -24.58 -11.52 -1.94
CA LEU A 279 -25.04 -11.36 -0.57
C LEU A 279 -23.90 -11.51 0.47
N VAL A 280 -22.99 -12.47 0.28
CA VAL A 280 -21.83 -12.66 1.18
C VAL A 280 -20.92 -11.43 1.14
N ILE A 281 -20.57 -10.93 -0.04
CA ILE A 281 -19.70 -9.76 -0.20
C ILE A 281 -20.32 -8.52 0.45
N VAL A 282 -21.61 -8.23 0.20
CA VAL A 282 -22.27 -7.06 0.81
C VAL A 282 -22.41 -7.24 2.34
N ALA A 283 -22.68 -8.45 2.81
CA ALA A 283 -22.75 -8.73 4.24
C ALA A 283 -21.39 -8.55 4.93
N GLU A 284 -20.31 -8.96 4.28
CA GLU A 284 -18.93 -8.80 4.75
C GLU A 284 -18.54 -7.33 4.88
N ILE A 285 -18.79 -6.50 3.86
CA ILE A 285 -18.58 -5.05 3.93
C ILE A 285 -19.32 -4.47 5.13
N GLY A 286 -20.55 -4.92 5.37
CA GLY A 286 -21.35 -4.48 6.52
C GLY A 286 -20.81 -4.94 7.87
N ILE A 287 -20.16 -6.12 7.96
CA ILE A 287 -19.49 -6.60 9.17
C ILE A 287 -18.25 -5.75 9.46
N LEU A 288 -17.43 -5.51 8.43
CA LEU A 288 -16.20 -4.71 8.56
C LEU A 288 -16.52 -3.25 8.93
N SER A 289 -17.55 -2.67 8.32
CA SER A 289 -18.09 -1.35 8.64
C SER A 289 -18.49 -1.23 10.13
N VAL A 290 -19.22 -2.22 10.66
CA VAL A 290 -19.60 -2.26 12.09
C VAL A 290 -18.40 -2.46 13.01
N ALA A 291 -17.38 -3.18 12.56
CA ALA A 291 -16.15 -3.39 13.31
C ALA A 291 -15.21 -2.16 13.30
N GLY A 292 -15.53 -1.12 12.52
CA GLY A 292 -14.67 0.06 12.36
C GLY A 292 -13.36 -0.22 11.63
N VAL A 293 -13.29 -1.32 10.87
CA VAL A 293 -12.10 -1.67 10.08
C VAL A 293 -12.11 -0.85 8.80
N GLN A 294 -11.07 -0.04 8.61
CA GLN A 294 -10.86 0.70 7.36
C GLN A 294 -10.48 -0.28 6.25
N ILE A 295 -11.21 -0.24 5.14
CA ILE A 295 -10.94 -1.11 3.98
C ILE A 295 -10.03 -0.35 3.02
N SER A 296 -8.86 -0.90 2.77
CA SER A 296 -7.94 -0.39 1.74
C SER A 296 -8.43 -0.78 0.34
N ILE A 297 -8.03 -0.03 -0.68
CA ILE A 297 -8.24 -0.41 -2.08
C ILE A 297 -7.59 -1.76 -2.42
N ILE A 298 -6.46 -2.09 -1.78
CA ILE A 298 -5.80 -3.39 -1.95
C ILE A 298 -6.71 -4.52 -1.43
N ASP A 299 -7.43 -4.29 -0.34
CA ASP A 299 -8.36 -5.27 0.24
C ASP A 299 -9.52 -5.59 -0.73
N ALA A 300 -9.92 -4.65 -1.59
CA ALA A 300 -10.99 -4.87 -2.56
C ALA A 300 -10.67 -5.98 -3.59
N ILE A 301 -9.39 -6.37 -3.73
CA ILE A 301 -8.97 -7.53 -4.53
C ILE A 301 -9.55 -8.85 -3.95
N ALA A 302 -9.93 -8.88 -2.66
CA ALA A 302 -10.58 -10.03 -2.05
C ALA A 302 -11.95 -10.35 -2.70
N PHE A 303 -12.69 -9.37 -3.21
CA PHE A 303 -14.01 -9.59 -3.80
C PHE A 303 -14.02 -10.60 -4.97
N PRO A 304 -13.20 -10.43 -6.03
CA PRO A 304 -13.11 -11.43 -7.09
C PRO A 304 -12.56 -12.78 -6.62
N ILE A 305 -11.73 -12.81 -5.56
CA ILE A 305 -11.21 -14.06 -4.98
C ILE A 305 -12.34 -14.85 -4.31
N ILE A 306 -13.15 -14.20 -3.46
CA ILE A 306 -14.30 -14.82 -2.79
C ILE A 306 -15.30 -15.32 -3.85
N LEU A 307 -15.52 -14.53 -4.90
CA LEU A 307 -16.36 -14.91 -6.04
C LEU A 307 -15.86 -16.18 -6.74
N ALA A 308 -14.56 -16.34 -6.92
CA ALA A 308 -13.96 -17.54 -7.52
C ALA A 308 -14.16 -18.78 -6.65
N VAL A 309 -13.90 -18.69 -5.34
CA VAL A 309 -14.02 -19.82 -4.40
C VAL A 309 -15.47 -20.30 -4.25
N ALA A 310 -16.43 -19.37 -4.21
CA ALA A 310 -17.83 -19.69 -3.96
C ALA A 310 -18.49 -20.56 -5.05
N VAL A 311 -17.96 -20.52 -6.27
CA VAL A 311 -18.48 -21.28 -7.41
C VAL A 311 -18.19 -22.79 -7.27
N ASP A 312 -17.14 -23.16 -6.54
CA ASP A 312 -16.69 -24.56 -6.40
C ASP A 312 -17.75 -25.44 -5.73
N GLY A 313 -18.45 -24.90 -4.71
CA GLY A 313 -19.54 -25.59 -4.04
C GLY A 313 -20.66 -26.01 -4.99
N ALA A 314 -21.03 -25.13 -5.93
CA ALA A 314 -22.09 -25.40 -6.90
C ALA A 314 -21.71 -26.56 -7.84
N PHE A 315 -20.45 -26.62 -8.32
CA PHE A 315 -19.99 -27.71 -9.18
C PHE A 315 -19.95 -29.06 -8.45
N TRP A 316 -19.43 -29.09 -7.22
CA TRP A 316 -19.32 -30.33 -6.45
C TRP A 316 -20.68 -30.88 -6.05
N TYR A 317 -21.62 -30.07 -5.58
CA TYR A 317 -22.94 -30.57 -5.21
C TYR A 317 -23.80 -30.96 -6.42
N CYS A 318 -23.66 -30.31 -7.59
CA CYS A 318 -24.52 -30.58 -8.75
C CYS A 318 -23.97 -31.59 -9.76
N LYS A 319 -22.65 -31.71 -9.93
CA LYS A 319 -22.04 -32.52 -11.01
C LYS A 319 -21.12 -33.63 -10.53
N SER A 320 -20.68 -33.65 -9.27
CA SER A 320 -19.90 -34.79 -8.76
C SER A 320 -20.71 -36.09 -8.77
N SER A 321 -20.05 -37.23 -8.80
CA SER A 321 -20.65 -38.56 -8.54
C SER A 321 -20.72 -38.93 -7.05
N ARG A 322 -20.10 -38.14 -6.17
CA ARG A 322 -19.94 -38.45 -4.75
C ARG A 322 -21.22 -38.35 -3.94
N SER A 323 -21.26 -39.03 -2.80
CA SER A 323 -22.39 -38.91 -1.87
C SER A 323 -22.45 -37.51 -1.23
N ARG A 324 -23.61 -37.14 -0.67
CA ARG A 324 -23.78 -35.85 0.00
C ARG A 324 -22.77 -35.68 1.14
N GLU A 325 -22.62 -36.71 1.97
CA GLU A 325 -21.67 -36.77 3.10
C GLU A 325 -20.21 -36.65 2.65
N GLU A 326 -19.84 -37.27 1.53
CA GLU A 326 -18.50 -37.14 0.96
C GLU A 326 -18.21 -35.71 0.49
N VAL A 327 -19.13 -35.10 -0.25
CA VAL A 327 -18.98 -33.71 -0.72
C VAL A 327 -18.87 -32.75 0.47
N ARG A 328 -19.66 -32.95 1.53
CA ARG A 328 -19.56 -32.18 2.77
C ARG A 328 -18.18 -32.28 3.42
N SER A 329 -17.65 -33.50 3.55
CA SER A 329 -16.33 -33.72 4.16
C SER A 329 -15.20 -33.12 3.33
N LEU A 330 -15.33 -33.17 2.00
CA LEU A 330 -14.36 -32.64 1.05
C LEU A 330 -14.36 -31.11 1.07
N LEU A 331 -15.53 -30.47 0.99
CA LEU A 331 -15.62 -29.00 1.04
C LEU A 331 -15.23 -28.44 2.41
N LEU A 332 -15.46 -29.20 3.49
CA LEU A 332 -14.96 -28.82 4.82
C LEU A 332 -13.44 -28.93 4.89
N LEU A 333 -12.85 -30.03 4.40
CA LEU A 333 -11.40 -30.19 4.38
C LEU A 333 -10.74 -29.08 3.57
N ALA A 334 -11.24 -28.83 2.36
CA ALA A 334 -10.85 -27.73 1.48
C ALA A 334 -10.86 -26.38 2.21
N MET A 335 -12.03 -25.99 2.73
CA MET A 335 -12.19 -24.71 3.43
C MET A 335 -11.21 -24.55 4.58
N VAL A 336 -11.09 -25.55 5.47
CA VAL A 336 -10.20 -25.42 6.64
C VAL A 336 -8.73 -25.39 6.22
N THR A 337 -8.33 -26.12 5.18
CA THR A 337 -6.95 -26.03 4.66
C THR A 337 -6.64 -24.71 3.96
N THR A 338 -7.60 -24.12 3.23
CA THR A 338 -7.46 -22.80 2.61
C THR A 338 -7.35 -21.71 3.68
N LEU A 339 -8.20 -21.76 4.70
CA LEU A 339 -8.10 -20.85 5.85
C LEU A 339 -6.76 -21.02 6.57
N ALA A 340 -6.24 -22.23 6.72
CA ALA A 340 -4.93 -22.49 7.33
C ALA A 340 -3.79 -21.77 6.61
N ALA A 341 -3.81 -21.83 5.27
CA ALA A 341 -2.77 -21.23 4.43
C ALA A 341 -2.83 -19.70 4.52
N VAL A 342 -4.03 -19.13 4.46
CA VAL A 342 -4.25 -17.67 4.50
C VAL A 342 -4.05 -17.08 5.90
N SER A 343 -4.33 -17.84 6.97
CA SER A 343 -4.25 -17.33 8.35
C SER A 343 -2.85 -16.88 8.77
N LEU A 344 -1.79 -17.35 8.11
CA LEU A 344 -0.44 -16.88 8.41
C LEU A 344 -0.20 -15.44 7.95
N SER A 345 -0.93 -14.97 6.93
CA SER A 345 -0.86 -13.58 6.47
C SER A 345 -1.38 -12.58 7.51
N ILE A 346 -2.19 -13.00 8.48
CA ILE A 346 -2.63 -12.15 9.61
C ILE A 346 -1.42 -11.70 10.45
N PHE A 347 -0.39 -12.55 10.56
CA PHE A 347 0.81 -12.27 11.34
C PHE A 347 1.90 -11.56 10.52
N SER A 348 1.59 -11.16 9.29
CA SER A 348 2.52 -10.36 8.49
C SER A 348 2.72 -8.99 9.15
N PRO A 349 3.96 -8.46 9.19
CA PRO A 349 4.20 -7.10 9.68
C PRO A 349 3.59 -6.03 8.75
N ILE A 350 3.14 -6.43 7.55
CA ILE A 350 2.51 -5.53 6.57
C ILE A 350 1.00 -5.48 6.81
N LYS A 351 0.51 -4.30 7.20
CA LYS A 351 -0.90 -4.07 7.57
C LYS A 351 -1.88 -4.42 6.45
N ALA A 352 -1.59 -4.02 5.20
CA ALA A 352 -2.43 -4.34 4.05
C ALA A 352 -2.59 -5.86 3.81
N GLN A 353 -1.60 -6.68 4.19
CA GLN A 353 -1.72 -8.13 4.06
C GLN A 353 -2.60 -8.72 5.16
N ASN A 354 -2.56 -8.16 6.37
CA ASN A 354 -3.39 -8.57 7.49
C ASN A 354 -4.88 -8.29 7.21
N THR A 355 -5.22 -7.07 6.78
CA THR A 355 -6.60 -6.68 6.45
C THR A 355 -7.17 -7.52 5.30
N LEU A 356 -6.40 -7.71 4.23
CA LEU A 356 -6.78 -8.56 3.11
C LEU A 356 -6.98 -10.02 3.53
N ALA A 357 -6.12 -10.56 4.41
CA ALA A 357 -6.26 -11.91 4.95
C ALA A 357 -7.53 -12.06 5.81
N LEU A 358 -7.81 -11.08 6.67
CA LEU A 358 -9.00 -11.05 7.52
C LEU A 358 -10.29 -11.06 6.67
N MET A 359 -10.32 -10.24 5.62
CA MET A 359 -11.40 -10.20 4.65
C MET A 359 -11.62 -11.59 4.02
N MET A 360 -10.58 -12.16 3.41
CA MET A 360 -10.70 -13.48 2.78
C MET A 360 -11.15 -14.59 3.75
N ILE A 361 -10.68 -14.57 5.01
CA ILE A 361 -11.10 -15.55 6.02
C ILE A 361 -12.60 -15.43 6.32
N ILE A 362 -13.09 -14.21 6.52
CA ILE A 362 -14.51 -13.96 6.77
C ILE A 362 -15.34 -14.34 5.55
N GLY A 363 -14.97 -13.87 4.36
CA GLY A 363 -15.65 -14.15 3.09
C GLY A 363 -15.75 -15.65 2.78
N ILE A 364 -14.63 -16.38 2.81
CA ILE A 364 -14.60 -17.84 2.54
C ILE A 364 -15.41 -18.61 3.58
N PHE A 365 -15.34 -18.22 4.86
CA PHE A 365 -16.11 -18.87 5.92
C PHE A 365 -17.62 -18.64 5.78
N LEU A 366 -18.04 -17.41 5.50
CA LEU A 366 -19.45 -17.05 5.29
C LEU A 366 -20.01 -17.73 4.04
N ASP A 367 -19.25 -17.78 2.95
CA ASP A 367 -19.62 -18.52 1.75
C ASP A 367 -19.83 -20.00 2.03
N TRP A 368 -18.86 -20.65 2.70
CA TRP A 368 -18.98 -22.06 3.07
C TRP A 368 -20.23 -22.30 3.92
N LEU A 369 -20.51 -21.41 4.88
CA LEU A 369 -21.66 -21.51 5.77
C LEU A 369 -22.98 -21.37 4.99
N LEU A 370 -23.07 -20.43 4.04
CA LEU A 370 -24.22 -20.26 3.17
C LEU A 370 -24.42 -21.47 2.24
N THR A 371 -23.35 -21.90 1.59
CA THR A 371 -23.32 -23.08 0.71
C THR A 371 -23.75 -24.35 1.46
N ARG A 372 -23.23 -24.55 2.67
CA ARG A 372 -23.49 -25.74 3.50
C ARG A 372 -24.91 -25.81 4.03
N PHE A 373 -25.42 -24.72 4.60
CA PHE A 373 -26.67 -24.74 5.35
C PHE A 373 -27.88 -24.27 4.55
N VAL A 374 -27.70 -23.37 3.58
CA VAL A 374 -28.79 -22.79 2.81
C VAL A 374 -28.90 -23.44 1.43
N LEU A 375 -27.81 -23.45 0.66
CA LEU A 375 -27.83 -23.82 -0.77
C LEU A 375 -27.69 -25.31 -1.04
N GLU A 376 -27.13 -26.10 -0.12
CA GLU A 376 -26.89 -27.53 -0.31
C GLU A 376 -28.12 -28.29 -0.84
N ASP A 377 -29.28 -28.14 -0.20
CA ASP A 377 -30.49 -28.86 -0.62
C ASP A 377 -30.96 -28.43 -2.01
N PHE A 378 -30.76 -27.14 -2.35
CA PHE A 378 -31.07 -26.61 -3.68
C PHE A 378 -30.13 -27.21 -4.73
N TYR A 379 -28.82 -27.22 -4.48
CA TYR A 379 -27.83 -27.82 -5.38
C TYR A 379 -28.04 -29.31 -5.60
N MET A 380 -28.29 -30.06 -4.52
CA MET A 380 -28.57 -31.49 -4.61
C MET A 380 -29.89 -31.79 -5.36
N SER A 381 -30.89 -30.90 -5.29
CA SER A 381 -32.15 -31.07 -6.04
C SER A 381 -32.00 -30.91 -7.56
N ARG A 382 -30.88 -30.31 -7.99
CA ARG A 382 -30.55 -30.01 -9.40
C ARG A 382 -29.53 -30.96 -10.01
N ARG A 383 -29.05 -31.91 -9.21
CA ARG A 383 -28.15 -32.95 -9.67
C ARG A 383 -28.91 -33.87 -10.63
N GLU A 384 -28.43 -33.94 -11.87
CA GLU A 384 -28.92 -34.93 -12.82
C GLU A 384 -28.51 -36.31 -12.31
N ASP A 385 -29.45 -37.27 -12.28
CA ASP A 385 -29.15 -38.67 -12.00
C ASP A 385 -28.21 -39.19 -13.11
N VAL A 386 -26.91 -39.08 -12.88
CA VAL A 386 -25.91 -39.76 -13.68
C VAL A 386 -26.11 -41.24 -13.40
N SER A 387 -26.91 -41.90 -14.25
CA SER A 387 -26.95 -43.35 -14.30
C SER A 387 -25.50 -43.81 -14.40
N ILE A 388 -25.08 -44.64 -13.43
CA ILE A 388 -23.76 -45.23 -13.34
C ILE A 388 -23.60 -46.15 -14.55
N THR A 389 -23.35 -45.55 -15.72
CA THR A 389 -22.87 -46.27 -16.87
C THR A 389 -21.38 -46.38 -16.59
N ASN A 390 -21.00 -47.47 -15.94
CA ASN A 390 -19.62 -47.92 -15.87
C ASN A 390 -19.13 -48.15 -17.31
N GLU A 391 -18.84 -47.08 -18.03
CA GLU A 391 -17.88 -47.14 -19.11
C GLU A 391 -16.53 -47.41 -18.45
N ASN A 392 -16.27 -48.70 -18.25
CA ASN A 392 -14.94 -49.25 -18.05
C ASN A 392 -14.12 -48.89 -19.29
N ILE A 393 -13.64 -47.65 -19.36
CA ILE A 393 -12.46 -47.37 -20.18
C ILE A 393 -11.34 -48.10 -19.45
N LEU A 394 -10.98 -49.26 -19.99
CA LEU A 394 -9.65 -49.84 -19.87
C LEU A 394 -8.66 -48.77 -20.35
N LEU A 395 -8.32 -47.83 -19.45
CA LEU A 395 -7.10 -47.05 -19.58
C LEU A 395 -5.99 -48.08 -19.52
N SER A 396 -5.36 -48.28 -20.67
CA SER A 396 -4.08 -48.98 -20.80
C SER A 396 -3.20 -48.60 -19.61
N ASP A 397 -2.82 -49.60 -18.79
CA ASP A 397 -1.80 -49.51 -17.74
C ASP A 397 -0.46 -49.15 -18.40
N SER A 398 -0.27 -47.89 -18.77
CA SER A 398 1.05 -47.38 -19.08
C SER A 398 1.70 -46.92 -17.78
N ASN A 399 2.65 -47.72 -17.31
CA ASN A 399 3.48 -47.49 -16.13
C ASN A 399 4.15 -46.09 -16.09
N ASN A 400 4.20 -45.40 -17.24
CA ASN A 400 4.71 -44.03 -17.41
C ASN A 400 3.85 -42.96 -16.73
N ARG A 401 2.56 -43.21 -16.48
CA ARG A 401 1.64 -42.24 -15.82
C ARG A 401 1.92 -42.04 -14.33
N ILE A 402 2.54 -43.02 -13.68
CA ILE A 402 2.90 -42.96 -12.24
C ILE A 402 3.98 -41.90 -11.98
N TRP A 403 4.84 -41.64 -12.98
CA TRP A 403 5.89 -40.61 -12.90
C TRP A 403 5.39 -39.19 -13.16
N ALA A 404 4.13 -39.00 -13.59
CA ALA A 404 3.61 -37.69 -13.93
C ALA A 404 3.63 -36.72 -12.74
N TRP A 405 3.21 -37.18 -11.55
CA TRP A 405 3.17 -36.32 -10.36
C TRP A 405 4.58 -35.94 -9.85
N PRO A 406 5.55 -36.86 -9.68
CA PRO A 406 6.93 -36.49 -9.35
C PRO A 406 7.59 -35.58 -10.39
N VAL A 407 7.33 -35.78 -11.68
CA VAL A 407 7.87 -34.93 -12.75
C VAL A 407 7.27 -33.51 -12.67
N CYS A 408 5.97 -33.38 -12.42
CA CYS A 408 5.34 -32.08 -12.18
C CYS A 408 5.97 -31.34 -10.99
N LEU A 409 6.21 -32.05 -9.88
CA LEU A 409 6.90 -31.45 -8.73
C LEU A 409 8.34 -31.04 -9.06
N ALA A 410 9.08 -31.85 -9.81
CA ALA A 410 10.45 -31.52 -10.23
C ALA A 410 10.49 -30.28 -11.13
N LEU A 411 9.50 -30.12 -12.03
CA LEU A 411 9.36 -28.93 -12.87
C LEU A 411 9.04 -27.69 -12.03
N MET A 412 8.14 -27.81 -11.04
CA MET A 412 7.85 -26.71 -10.11
C MET A 412 9.08 -26.29 -9.31
N ALA A 413 9.84 -27.26 -8.78
CA ALA A 413 11.09 -27.00 -8.08
C ALA A 413 12.15 -26.35 -8.98
N LEU A 414 12.19 -26.71 -10.27
CA LEU A 414 13.09 -26.10 -11.25
C LEU A 414 12.76 -24.61 -11.47
N VAL A 415 11.48 -24.25 -11.51
CA VAL A 415 11.05 -22.84 -11.63
C VAL A 415 11.56 -22.03 -10.43
N THR A 416 11.39 -22.54 -9.21
CA THR A 416 11.90 -21.91 -7.99
C THR A 416 13.42 -21.80 -7.99
N ALA A 417 14.14 -22.79 -8.53
CA ALA A 417 15.60 -22.75 -8.56
C ALA A 417 16.18 -21.76 -9.58
N ILE A 418 15.43 -21.42 -10.63
CA ILE A 418 15.86 -20.51 -11.70
C ILE A 418 15.41 -19.05 -11.40
N SER A 419 14.49 -18.85 -10.46
CA SER A 419 13.97 -17.52 -10.17
C SER A 419 15.06 -16.59 -9.62
N PRO A 420 15.15 -15.34 -10.12
CA PRO A 420 16.05 -14.33 -9.59
C PRO A 420 15.91 -14.13 -8.07
N PRO A 421 17.00 -13.91 -7.33
CA PRO A 421 16.93 -13.42 -5.95
C PRO A 421 16.69 -11.90 -5.93
N GLY A 422 16.07 -11.40 -4.84
CA GLY A 422 15.83 -9.98 -4.59
C GLY A 422 14.36 -9.63 -4.43
N VAL A 423 14.06 -8.71 -3.51
CA VAL A 423 12.76 -8.06 -3.32
C VAL A 423 12.94 -6.59 -3.65
N GLU A 424 11.97 -6.04 -4.37
CA GLU A 424 11.96 -4.61 -4.65
C GLU A 424 11.49 -3.86 -3.41
N VAL A 425 12.18 -2.79 -3.07
CA VAL A 425 11.71 -1.89 -2.02
C VAL A 425 10.43 -1.23 -2.50
N PHE A 426 9.47 -1.14 -1.60
CA PHE A 426 8.18 -0.56 -1.86
C PHE A 426 8.32 0.85 -2.43
N ASP A 427 7.82 1.05 -3.65
CA ASP A 427 7.88 2.32 -4.38
C ASP A 427 6.51 2.61 -5.03
N VAL A 428 6.25 3.88 -5.31
CA VAL A 428 5.03 4.37 -5.97
C VAL A 428 4.83 3.74 -7.34
N ASN A 429 5.94 3.33 -7.99
CA ASN A 429 5.97 2.55 -9.22
C ASN A 429 5.17 1.23 -9.14
N GLN A 430 4.94 0.68 -7.94
CA GLN A 430 4.11 -0.52 -7.75
C GLN A 430 2.59 -0.24 -7.84
N PHE A 431 2.17 1.03 -7.87
CA PHE A 431 0.76 1.45 -7.81
C PHE A 431 0.24 2.08 -9.10
N LEU A 432 1.14 2.44 -10.01
CA LEU A 432 0.82 2.96 -11.34
C LEU A 432 1.44 2.06 -12.41
N SER A 433 0.87 2.06 -13.61
CA SER A 433 1.48 1.32 -14.71
C SER A 433 2.82 1.94 -15.10
N GLU A 434 3.79 1.11 -15.48
CA GLU A 434 5.11 1.55 -15.96
C GLU A 434 5.06 2.62 -17.08
N ASP A 435 3.99 2.63 -17.88
CA ASP A 435 3.79 3.59 -18.98
C ASP A 435 2.98 4.86 -18.58
N ASP A 436 2.68 5.07 -17.29
CA ASP A 436 1.88 6.23 -16.85
C ASP A 436 2.75 7.52 -16.87
N PRO A 437 2.32 8.59 -17.57
CA PRO A 437 3.10 9.82 -17.70
C PRO A 437 3.40 10.51 -16.36
N ALA A 438 2.60 10.27 -15.31
CA ALA A 438 2.85 10.85 -14.00
C ALA A 438 4.09 10.25 -13.32
N LEU A 439 4.54 9.06 -13.73
CA LEU A 439 5.82 8.50 -13.27
C LEU A 439 7.00 9.23 -13.90
N ASP A 440 6.94 9.53 -15.20
CA ASP A 440 7.96 10.33 -15.89
C ASP A 440 8.04 11.74 -15.30
N GLU A 441 6.89 12.37 -15.02
CA GLU A 441 6.81 13.68 -14.36
C GLU A 441 7.36 13.63 -12.93
N PHE A 442 7.11 12.54 -12.20
CA PHE A 442 7.67 12.36 -10.86
C PHE A 442 9.18 12.17 -10.90
N GLU A 443 9.72 11.39 -11.84
CA GLU A 443 11.16 11.25 -12.05
C GLU A 443 11.80 12.59 -12.44
N GLU A 444 11.13 13.38 -13.30
CA GLU A 444 11.57 14.73 -13.63
C GLU A 444 11.60 15.64 -12.40
N LEU A 445 10.55 15.61 -11.56
CA LEU A 445 10.49 16.34 -10.30
C LEU A 445 11.60 15.90 -9.34
N GLN A 446 11.86 14.61 -9.18
CA GLN A 446 12.96 14.09 -8.36
C GLN A 446 14.31 14.65 -8.84
N ASN A 447 14.52 14.66 -10.15
CA ASN A 447 15.74 15.20 -10.73
C ASN A 447 15.86 16.71 -10.50
N GLN A 448 14.78 17.47 -10.71
CA GLN A 448 14.77 18.94 -10.66
C GLN A 448 14.72 19.52 -9.24
N TYR A 449 14.03 18.88 -8.30
CA TYR A 449 13.78 19.42 -6.95
C TYR A 449 14.43 18.57 -5.85
N LEU A 450 14.99 19.24 -4.84
CA LEU A 450 15.56 18.57 -3.67
C LEU A 450 14.48 17.88 -2.84
N ILE A 451 13.32 18.52 -2.63
CA ILE A 451 12.24 17.94 -1.82
C ILE A 451 11.61 16.71 -2.48
N ALA A 452 11.59 16.65 -3.81
CA ALA A 452 11.00 15.52 -4.53
C ALA A 452 11.94 14.30 -4.58
N SER A 453 13.26 14.53 -4.73
CA SER A 453 14.26 13.45 -4.67
C SER A 453 14.55 12.96 -3.25
N SER A 454 14.09 13.68 -2.22
CA SER A 454 14.36 13.36 -0.84
C SER A 454 13.13 12.79 -0.14
N THR A 455 13.39 11.94 0.84
CA THR A 455 12.36 11.48 1.77
C THR A 455 12.75 11.86 3.18
N VAL A 456 11.77 12.24 3.99
CA VAL A 456 12.00 12.60 5.39
C VAL A 456 11.99 11.32 6.21
N THR A 457 13.12 11.06 6.85
CA THR A 457 13.28 10.05 7.90
C THR A 457 13.17 10.74 9.26
N TRP A 458 12.36 10.16 10.14
CA TRP A 458 12.12 10.68 11.48
C TRP A 458 12.99 9.92 12.47
N VAL A 459 13.83 10.66 13.20
CA VAL A 459 14.63 10.14 14.30
C VAL A 459 14.10 10.74 15.60
N ILE A 460 13.44 9.91 16.40
CA ILE A 460 12.95 10.27 17.72
C ILE A 460 13.96 9.78 18.75
N ILE A 461 14.38 10.68 19.64
CA ILE A 461 15.33 10.39 20.70
C ILE A 461 14.65 10.68 22.04
N ASP A 462 14.69 9.70 22.96
CA ASP A 462 14.11 9.85 24.30
C ASP A 462 15.01 10.74 25.16
N VAL A 463 14.50 11.91 25.54
CA VAL A 463 15.24 12.96 26.26
C VAL A 463 14.32 13.77 27.17
N GLU A 464 14.85 14.23 28.30
CA GLU A 464 14.12 15.07 29.24
C GLU A 464 14.24 16.57 28.86
N GLY A 465 13.10 17.26 28.80
CA GLY A 465 13.00 18.66 28.38
C GLY A 465 13.82 19.65 29.19
N ASP A 466 13.88 19.46 30.51
CA ASP A 466 14.52 20.34 31.50
C ASP A 466 16.01 20.02 31.73
N SER A 467 16.55 19.00 31.06
CA SER A 467 17.91 18.50 31.28
C SER A 467 18.91 19.15 30.32
N HIS A 468 19.87 19.91 30.85
CA HIS A 468 20.99 20.43 30.04
C HIS A 468 21.89 19.30 29.49
N ALA A 469 21.99 18.18 30.21
CA ALA A 469 22.79 17.04 29.77
C ALA A 469 22.16 16.38 28.54
N ASP A 470 20.83 16.21 28.53
CA ASP A 470 20.13 15.60 27.41
C ASP A 470 19.99 16.56 26.23
N TYR A 471 19.91 17.88 26.48
CA TYR A 471 20.11 18.89 25.45
C TYR A 471 21.45 18.71 24.71
N LEU A 472 22.56 18.57 25.45
CA LEU A 472 23.88 18.36 24.83
C LEU A 472 23.98 17.03 24.08
N LYS A 473 23.37 15.95 24.60
CA LYS A 473 23.29 14.67 23.90
C LYS A 473 22.54 14.81 22.58
N ALA A 474 21.33 15.37 22.59
CA ALA A 474 20.51 15.56 21.40
C ALA A 474 21.23 16.38 20.33
N VAL A 475 21.88 17.49 20.71
CA VAL A 475 22.65 18.32 19.76
C VAL A 475 23.85 17.55 19.18
N ASN A 476 24.54 16.74 19.98
CA ASN A 476 25.67 15.93 19.49
C ASN A 476 25.22 14.83 18.53
N ILE A 477 24.09 14.17 18.83
CA ILE A 477 23.48 13.17 17.95
C ILE A 477 23.07 13.83 16.64
N GLN A 478 22.32 14.94 16.69
CA GLN A 478 21.89 15.68 15.50
C GLN A 478 23.07 16.10 14.59
N LYS A 479 24.19 16.54 15.19
CA LYS A 479 25.41 16.87 14.44
C LYS A 479 26.06 15.67 13.75
N GLN A 480 26.08 14.51 14.40
CA GLN A 480 26.65 13.29 13.83
C GLN A 480 25.76 12.68 12.76
N ILE A 481 24.44 12.73 12.94
CA ILE A 481 23.46 12.37 11.91
C ILE A 481 23.73 13.19 10.63
N GLY A 482 23.96 14.50 10.76
CA GLY A 482 24.29 15.35 9.61
C GLY A 482 25.60 15.03 8.89
N GLN A 483 26.44 14.13 9.42
CA GLN A 483 27.67 13.67 8.76
C GLN A 483 27.51 12.33 8.04
N HIS A 484 26.32 11.71 8.14
CA HIS A 484 26.06 10.42 7.55
C HIS A 484 25.96 10.55 6.00
N PRO A 485 26.59 9.66 5.22
CA PRO A 485 26.66 9.78 3.76
C PRO A 485 25.30 9.73 3.05
N SER A 486 24.30 9.06 3.64
CA SER A 486 22.93 9.02 3.11
C SER A 486 22.14 10.32 3.31
N VAL A 487 22.61 11.23 4.16
CA VAL A 487 21.93 12.51 4.41
C VAL A 487 22.25 13.46 3.28
N ILE A 488 21.20 14.01 2.68
CA ILE A 488 21.36 14.98 1.62
C ILE A 488 21.95 16.25 2.23
N SER A 489 23.12 16.62 1.73
CA SER A 489 23.81 17.83 2.10
C SER A 489 23.87 18.78 0.92
N PHE A 490 23.88 20.07 1.24
CA PHE A 490 23.99 21.11 0.25
C PHE A 490 25.41 21.66 0.20
N GLU A 491 26.04 21.57 -0.97
CA GLU A 491 27.36 22.15 -1.23
C GLU A 491 27.24 23.54 -1.88
N THR A 492 27.61 24.59 -1.15
CA THR A 492 27.82 25.95 -1.70
C THR A 492 29.14 26.11 -2.47
N GLY A 493 29.94 25.04 -2.60
CA GLY A 493 31.34 25.10 -3.01
C GLY A 493 32.32 25.64 -1.95
N LEU A 494 31.81 26.18 -0.83
CA LEU A 494 32.61 26.65 0.32
C LEU A 494 32.24 25.96 1.63
N TYR A 495 30.97 25.59 1.79
CA TYR A 495 30.39 24.91 2.95
C TYR A 495 29.41 23.84 2.48
N GLU A 496 29.39 22.74 3.21
CA GLU A 496 28.44 21.66 3.11
C GLU A 496 27.47 21.76 4.29
N THR A 497 26.18 21.95 4.02
CA THR A 497 25.13 22.07 5.05
C THR A 497 24.19 20.87 4.93
N PRO A 498 24.20 19.92 5.89
CA PRO A 498 23.30 18.78 5.85
C PRO A 498 21.85 19.20 6.12
N LEU A 499 20.91 18.62 5.39
CA LEU A 499 19.48 18.83 5.56
C LEU A 499 18.95 18.01 6.75
N VAL A 500 19.23 18.49 7.95
CA VAL A 500 18.75 17.94 9.21
C VAL A 500 17.95 19.01 9.95
N MET A 501 16.65 18.79 10.10
CA MET A 501 15.72 19.65 10.82
C MET A 501 15.54 19.11 12.23
N GLY A 502 16.13 19.81 13.19
CA GLY A 502 15.97 19.51 14.60
C GLY A 502 16.11 20.80 15.40
N MET A 503 16.54 20.71 16.65
CA MET A 503 16.73 21.91 17.45
C MET A 503 17.77 22.84 16.83
N PRO A 504 17.51 24.17 16.79
CA PRO A 504 18.51 25.14 16.38
C PRO A 504 19.68 25.14 17.38
N TYR A 505 20.90 25.13 16.87
CA TYR A 505 22.11 25.20 17.69
C TYR A 505 23.12 26.20 17.11
N GLY A 506 23.67 27.07 17.96
CA GLY A 506 24.62 28.13 17.57
C GLY A 506 25.66 28.44 18.65
N TYR A 507 26.67 29.25 18.31
CA TYR A 507 27.84 29.51 19.16
C TYR A 507 27.57 30.41 20.38
N GLU A 508 26.45 31.13 20.44
CA GLU A 508 26.21 32.13 21.48
C GLU A 508 25.18 31.68 22.54
N SER A 509 25.69 31.47 23.76
CA SER A 509 25.00 31.32 25.05
C SER A 509 24.46 29.93 25.47
N GLN A 510 25.30 28.90 25.42
CA GLN A 510 24.98 27.54 25.91
C GLN A 510 25.23 27.28 27.42
N ASN A 511 25.16 28.28 28.30
CA ASN A 511 25.23 27.99 29.74
C ASN A 511 23.83 27.71 30.27
N ASN A 512 23.52 26.44 30.54
CA ASN A 512 22.23 25.92 31.05
C ASN A 512 21.05 25.98 30.07
N ALA A 513 21.29 25.89 28.77
CA ALA A 513 20.19 25.73 27.81
C ALA A 513 19.52 24.35 27.97
N THR A 514 18.20 24.32 27.98
CA THR A 514 17.39 23.09 28.02
C THR A 514 16.58 23.00 26.72
N ILE A 515 16.03 21.82 26.42
CA ILE A 515 15.22 21.61 25.22
C ILE A 515 13.99 22.51 25.28
N ASP A 516 13.32 22.56 26.44
CA ASP A 516 12.13 23.39 26.63
C ASP A 516 12.40 24.88 26.44
N PHE A 517 13.53 25.37 26.95
CA PHE A 517 13.91 26.77 26.82
C PHE A 517 14.16 27.17 25.36
N ILE A 518 14.78 26.30 24.56
CA ILE A 518 15.08 26.60 23.16
C ILE A 518 13.84 26.49 22.28
N SER A 519 12.98 25.51 22.52
CA SER A 519 11.72 25.36 21.78
C SER A 519 10.73 26.50 22.06
N GLU A 520 10.70 27.06 23.29
CA GLU A 520 9.85 28.22 23.59
C GLU A 520 10.35 29.55 22.96
N THR A 521 11.60 29.58 22.49
CA THR A 521 12.24 30.82 21.99
C THR A 521 12.48 30.84 20.48
N ASN A 522 12.19 29.76 19.75
CA ASN A 522 12.29 29.70 18.30
C ASN A 522 10.98 29.23 17.67
N ASP A 523 10.65 29.77 16.50
CA ASP A 523 9.43 29.49 15.74
C ASP A 523 9.48 28.17 14.94
N GLY A 524 10.18 27.14 15.44
CA GLY A 524 10.27 25.84 14.78
C GLY A 524 11.06 25.82 13.46
N SER A 525 10.74 24.87 12.59
CA SER A 525 11.24 24.70 11.22
C SER A 525 10.06 24.69 10.24
N SER A 526 10.34 24.86 8.93
CA SER A 526 9.30 24.79 7.88
C SER A 526 8.44 23.52 7.95
N VAL A 527 9.06 22.40 8.31
CA VAL A 527 8.39 21.09 8.37
C VAL A 527 7.79 20.79 9.75
N LEU A 528 8.34 21.34 10.83
CA LEU A 528 7.91 21.07 12.21
C LEU A 528 7.90 22.35 13.04
N ASP A 529 6.71 22.77 13.45
CA ASP A 529 6.51 23.97 14.30
C ASP A 529 7.08 23.76 15.73
N ASP A 530 7.00 22.55 16.29
CA ASP A 530 7.69 22.16 17.54
C ASP A 530 8.30 20.76 17.36
N HIS A 531 9.57 20.63 17.76
CA HIS A 531 10.32 19.39 17.70
C HIS A 531 10.15 18.50 18.95
N ARG A 532 9.45 18.97 19.98
CA ARG A 532 9.24 18.23 21.24
C ARG A 532 8.04 17.29 21.15
N LEU A 533 8.21 16.11 21.74
CA LEU A 533 7.12 15.20 22.08
C LEU A 533 6.87 15.24 23.58
N GLN A 534 5.61 15.38 23.96
CA GLN A 534 5.18 15.50 25.36
C GLN A 534 4.18 14.42 25.74
N SER A 535 4.29 13.95 26.98
CA SER A 535 3.27 13.12 27.63
C SER A 535 2.91 13.75 28.97
N ASP A 536 1.62 13.93 29.23
CA ASP A 536 1.09 14.61 30.43
C ASP A 536 1.68 16.02 30.69
N GLY A 537 2.15 16.70 29.62
CA GLY A 537 2.74 18.04 29.69
C GLY A 537 4.23 18.10 30.03
N GLU A 538 4.89 16.94 30.14
CA GLU A 538 6.35 16.83 30.27
C GLU A 538 6.97 16.41 28.93
N THR A 539 8.08 17.03 28.53
CA THR A 539 8.82 16.66 27.32
C THR A 539 9.59 15.36 27.55
N ILE A 540 9.23 14.34 26.78
CA ILE A 540 9.75 12.97 26.89
C ILE A 540 10.67 12.57 25.74
N ALA A 541 10.58 13.27 24.60
CA ALA A 541 11.40 12.98 23.43
C ALA A 541 11.56 14.20 22.51
N LEU A 542 12.55 14.10 21.63
CA LEU A 542 12.84 15.07 20.59
C LEU A 542 12.75 14.41 19.21
N VAL A 543 12.07 15.07 18.27
CA VAL A 543 11.96 14.69 16.86
C VAL A 543 12.98 15.42 16.01
N ILE A 544 13.77 14.66 15.27
CA ILE A 544 14.69 15.17 14.25
C ILE A 544 14.21 14.64 12.89
N GLY A 545 13.87 15.56 11.98
CA GLY A 545 13.59 15.24 10.58
C GLY A 545 14.89 15.25 9.77
N VAL A 546 15.17 14.18 9.06
CA VAL A 546 16.40 14.01 8.27
C VAL A 546 16.04 13.72 6.83
N PHE A 547 16.54 14.52 5.90
CA PHE A 547 16.33 14.26 4.48
C PHE A 547 17.39 13.29 3.96
N ILE A 548 16.95 12.15 3.47
CA ILE A 548 17.79 11.15 2.81
C ILE A 548 17.39 10.99 1.35
N ASP A 549 18.28 10.43 0.55
CA ASP A 549 18.01 10.10 -0.86
C ASP A 549 16.86 9.10 -0.99
N GLY A 550 15.76 9.55 -1.61
CA GLY A 550 14.55 8.77 -1.86
C GLY A 550 14.76 7.62 -2.83
N GLY A 551 15.75 7.72 -3.73
CA GLY A 551 16.03 6.73 -4.76
C GLY A 551 16.92 5.56 -4.30
N ASN A 552 17.43 5.59 -3.06
CA ASN A 552 18.39 4.61 -2.57
C ASN A 552 17.93 3.96 -1.26
N ALA A 553 17.06 2.96 -1.40
CA ALA A 553 16.55 2.23 -0.25
C ALA A 553 17.62 1.47 0.56
N GLY A 554 18.71 1.02 -0.09
CA GLY A 554 19.84 0.42 0.62
C GLY A 554 20.51 1.43 1.56
N ALA A 555 20.75 2.65 1.07
CA ALA A 555 21.30 3.73 1.88
C ALA A 555 20.36 4.17 3.03
N ALA A 556 19.05 3.98 2.87
CA ALA A 556 18.06 4.22 3.92
C ALA A 556 18.11 3.16 5.04
N LEU A 557 18.33 1.89 4.69
CA LEU A 557 18.57 0.81 5.65
C LEU A 557 19.89 1.00 6.40
N ASP A 558 20.97 1.29 5.67
CA ASP A 558 22.28 1.58 6.26
C ASP A 558 22.17 2.77 7.24
N PHE A 559 21.43 3.83 6.85
CA PHE A 559 21.16 4.98 7.73
C PHE A 559 20.44 4.57 9.02
N LYS A 560 19.40 3.73 8.92
CA LYS A 560 18.65 3.27 10.09
C LYS A 560 19.56 2.51 11.06
N ASP A 561 20.38 1.59 10.55
CA ASP A 561 21.24 0.75 11.38
C ASP A 561 22.38 1.56 12.04
N ASP A 562 23.01 2.47 11.28
CA ASP A 562 24.08 3.33 11.76
C ASP A 562 23.57 4.35 12.79
N VAL A 563 22.41 4.96 12.55
CA VAL A 563 21.80 5.90 13.52
C VAL A 563 21.29 5.17 14.76
N SER A 564 20.71 3.97 14.63
CA SER A 564 20.32 3.15 15.79
C SER A 564 21.54 2.88 16.69
N SER A 565 22.65 2.45 16.07
CA SER A 565 23.91 2.21 16.77
C SER A 565 24.45 3.48 17.44
N LEU A 566 24.37 4.63 16.75
CA LEU A 566 24.78 5.93 17.28
C LEU A 566 23.96 6.32 18.52
N VAL A 567 22.63 6.18 18.49
CA VAL A 567 21.80 6.58 19.64
C VAL A 567 21.95 5.62 20.81
N GLU A 568 22.16 4.33 20.55
CA GLU A 568 22.49 3.32 21.57
C GLU A 568 23.81 3.63 22.29
N ASP A 569 24.82 4.15 21.59
CA ASP A 569 26.10 4.58 22.18
C ASP A 569 25.94 5.71 23.22
N TYR A 570 24.85 6.49 23.15
CA TYR A 570 24.51 7.54 24.12
C TYR A 570 23.61 7.07 25.28
N ASP A 571 23.28 5.76 25.34
CA ASP A 571 22.40 5.12 26.34
C ASP A 571 21.02 5.79 26.41
N THR A 572 20.46 6.06 25.22
CA THR A 572 19.16 6.72 25.04
C THR A 572 18.24 5.85 24.20
N GLY A 573 16.95 5.80 24.57
CA GLY A 573 15.93 5.16 23.76
C GLY A 573 15.71 5.93 22.46
N HIS A 574 15.30 5.22 21.41
CA HIS A 574 15.09 5.81 20.11
C HIS A 574 13.95 5.15 19.34
N THR A 575 13.43 5.87 18.37
CA THR A 575 12.49 5.34 17.38
C THR A 575 12.84 5.98 16.05
N ILE A 576 13.20 5.16 15.05
CA ILE A 576 13.51 5.63 13.70
C ILE A 576 12.42 5.12 12.77
N GLY A 577 11.86 6.03 12.00
CA GLY A 577 10.81 5.74 11.01
C GLY A 577 10.88 6.72 9.85
N GLY A 578 9.83 6.76 9.04
CA GLY A 578 9.81 7.36 7.71
C GLY A 578 9.41 6.31 6.68
N GLU A 579 8.74 6.75 5.62
CA GLU A 579 8.09 5.85 4.66
C GLU A 579 9.11 4.95 3.95
N LEU A 580 10.23 5.50 3.48
CA LEU A 580 11.28 4.73 2.81
C LEU A 580 11.99 3.76 3.77
N VAL A 581 12.40 4.23 4.95
CA VAL A 581 13.12 3.41 5.93
C VAL A 581 12.26 2.26 6.44
N THR A 582 10.99 2.55 6.74
CA THR A 582 10.03 1.55 7.19
C THR A 582 9.69 0.58 6.06
N GLY A 583 9.41 1.09 4.86
CA GLY A 583 9.11 0.28 3.68
C GLY A 583 10.26 -0.64 3.28
N ALA A 584 11.49 -0.13 3.29
CA ALA A 584 12.69 -0.92 3.00
C ALA A 584 12.92 -2.01 4.05
N ALA A 585 12.80 -1.67 5.34
CA ALA A 585 13.01 -2.64 6.43
C ALA A 585 11.96 -3.76 6.40
N LEU A 586 10.71 -3.41 6.13
CA LEU A 586 9.62 -4.39 5.97
C LEU A 586 9.82 -5.25 4.72
N ALA A 587 10.33 -4.69 3.62
CA ALA A 587 10.64 -5.45 2.42
C ALA A 587 11.77 -6.46 2.63
N GLU A 588 12.84 -6.06 3.35
CA GLU A 588 13.95 -6.95 3.72
C GLU A 588 13.48 -8.06 4.66
N GLU A 589 12.76 -7.72 5.75
CA GLU A 589 12.19 -8.71 6.67
C GLU A 589 11.23 -9.67 5.94
N PHE A 590 10.47 -9.15 4.99
CA PHE A 590 9.57 -9.95 4.18
C PHE A 590 10.34 -10.94 3.29
N ASP A 591 11.42 -10.55 2.61
CA ASP A 591 12.23 -11.47 1.80
C ASP A 591 12.85 -12.58 2.67
N ASP A 592 13.44 -12.20 3.81
CA ASP A 592 14.09 -13.11 4.74
C ASP A 592 13.12 -14.16 5.31
N THR A 593 11.89 -13.76 5.58
CA THR A 593 10.88 -14.64 6.17
C THR A 593 10.05 -15.41 5.13
N ARG A 594 10.10 -15.05 3.85
CA ARG A 594 9.23 -15.58 2.78
C ARG A 594 9.26 -17.10 2.65
N ILE A 595 10.45 -17.69 2.60
CA ILE A 595 10.62 -19.15 2.51
C ILE A 595 10.07 -19.83 3.76
N ILE A 596 10.30 -19.23 4.93
CA ILE A 596 9.79 -19.74 6.21
C ILE A 596 8.26 -19.68 6.22
N GLN A 597 7.65 -18.63 5.70
CA GLN A 597 6.19 -18.50 5.59
C GLN A 597 5.58 -19.60 4.70
N ILE A 598 6.17 -19.88 3.53
CA ILE A 598 5.73 -20.99 2.65
C ILE A 598 5.84 -22.34 3.37
N LEU A 599 6.96 -22.60 4.06
CA LEU A 599 7.15 -23.86 4.78
C LEU A 599 6.19 -23.97 5.99
N ALA A 600 5.99 -22.89 6.73
CA ALA A 600 5.07 -22.81 7.86
C ALA A 600 3.62 -23.02 7.41
N ALA A 601 3.20 -22.41 6.30
CA ALA A 601 1.87 -22.60 5.71
C ALA A 601 1.66 -24.06 5.29
N GLY A 602 2.65 -24.66 4.63
CA GLY A 602 2.62 -26.09 4.31
C GLY A 602 2.50 -26.99 5.54
N PHE A 603 3.20 -26.65 6.63
CA PHE A 603 3.13 -27.38 7.89
C PHE A 603 1.76 -27.22 8.59
N CYS A 604 1.18 -26.02 8.60
CA CYS A 604 -0.18 -25.79 9.10
C CYS A 604 -1.21 -26.58 8.30
N VAL A 605 -1.13 -26.56 6.96
CA VAL A 605 -1.97 -27.37 6.06
C VAL A 605 -1.80 -28.86 6.37
N PHE A 606 -0.57 -29.33 6.62
CA PHE A 606 -0.33 -30.72 7.02
C PHE A 606 -1.05 -31.09 8.31
N LEU A 607 -0.91 -30.29 9.38
CA LEU A 607 -1.53 -30.57 10.68
C LEU A 607 -3.07 -30.60 10.58
N ILE A 608 -3.65 -29.62 9.89
CA ILE A 608 -5.09 -29.54 9.70
C ILE A 608 -5.59 -30.70 8.83
N ALA A 609 -4.91 -30.98 7.71
CA ALA A 609 -5.29 -32.08 6.85
C ALA A 609 -5.17 -33.42 7.59
N LEU A 610 -4.16 -33.59 8.44
CA LEU A 610 -3.99 -34.78 9.28
C LEU A 610 -5.16 -34.93 10.27
N PHE A 611 -5.53 -33.85 10.95
CA PHE A 611 -6.62 -33.84 11.93
C PHE A 611 -7.98 -34.11 11.30
N VAL A 612 -8.29 -33.47 10.16
CA VAL A 612 -9.59 -33.59 9.51
C VAL A 612 -9.71 -34.89 8.72
N SER A 613 -8.65 -35.34 8.04
CA SER A 613 -8.71 -36.53 7.18
C SER A 613 -8.34 -37.84 7.89
N ASN A 614 -7.73 -37.78 9.08
CA ASN A 614 -7.20 -38.92 9.83
C ASN A 614 -6.28 -39.85 9.01
N SER A 615 -5.66 -39.34 7.92
CA SER A 615 -4.79 -40.10 7.05
C SER A 615 -3.45 -39.37 6.84
N PRO A 616 -2.34 -39.90 7.35
CA PRO A 616 -1.03 -39.25 7.22
C PRO A 616 -0.56 -39.20 5.77
N SER A 617 -0.81 -40.25 4.98
CA SER A 617 -0.46 -40.28 3.55
C SER A 617 -1.19 -39.19 2.76
N ARG A 618 -2.48 -38.96 3.07
CA ARG A 618 -3.28 -37.91 2.45
C ARG A 618 -2.78 -36.52 2.83
N ALA A 619 -2.53 -36.30 4.12
CA ALA A 619 -2.04 -35.03 4.63
C ALA A 619 -0.68 -34.65 4.04
N VAL A 620 0.26 -35.60 3.94
CA VAL A 620 1.58 -35.35 3.33
C VAL A 620 1.45 -34.97 1.85
N ARG A 621 0.60 -35.67 1.08
CA ARG A 621 0.42 -35.37 -0.36
C ARG A 621 -0.16 -33.96 -0.59
N ILE A 622 -1.13 -33.56 0.23
CA ILE A 622 -1.69 -32.20 0.18
C ILE A 622 -0.59 -31.19 0.52
N ALA A 623 0.08 -31.35 1.67
CA ALA A 623 1.10 -30.40 2.12
C ALA A 623 2.28 -30.24 1.15
N VAL A 624 2.83 -31.35 0.63
CA VAL A 624 3.95 -31.30 -0.33
C VAL A 624 3.53 -30.63 -1.63
N GLY A 625 2.33 -30.94 -2.14
CA GLY A 625 1.84 -30.29 -3.35
C GLY A 625 1.55 -28.80 -3.14
N THR A 626 1.01 -28.43 -1.98
CA THR A 626 0.78 -27.03 -1.59
C THR A 626 2.08 -26.24 -1.50
N ILE A 627 3.13 -26.79 -0.86
CA ILE A 627 4.46 -26.15 -0.80
C ILE A 627 5.05 -26.00 -2.21
N ALA A 628 4.95 -27.02 -3.05
CA ALA A 628 5.50 -26.98 -4.41
C ALA A 628 4.81 -25.93 -5.30
N VAL A 629 3.47 -25.80 -5.21
CA VAL A 629 2.74 -24.75 -5.92
C VAL A 629 3.11 -23.37 -5.37
N GLY A 630 3.15 -23.20 -4.03
CA GLY A 630 3.56 -21.94 -3.41
C GLY A 630 4.93 -21.48 -3.89
N ALA A 631 5.94 -22.36 -3.79
CA ALA A 631 7.30 -22.07 -4.25
C ALA A 631 7.41 -21.82 -5.76
N ALA A 632 6.59 -22.46 -6.59
CA ALA A 632 6.59 -22.23 -8.03
C ALA A 632 5.93 -20.90 -8.39
N VAL A 633 4.80 -20.56 -7.76
CA VAL A 633 4.12 -19.27 -7.93
C VAL A 633 5.03 -18.14 -7.48
N ASP A 634 5.75 -18.34 -6.37
CA ASP A 634 6.78 -17.44 -5.89
C ASP A 634 7.91 -17.20 -6.90
N GLY A 635 8.39 -18.28 -7.52
CA GLY A 635 9.35 -18.21 -8.60
C GLY A 635 8.81 -17.49 -9.83
N PHE A 636 7.54 -17.70 -10.19
CA PHE A 636 6.89 -16.99 -11.29
C PHE A 636 6.67 -15.50 -10.99
N ALA A 637 6.38 -15.12 -9.75
CA ALA A 637 6.31 -13.72 -9.34
C ALA A 637 7.60 -12.99 -9.67
N SER A 638 8.75 -13.64 -9.45
CA SER A 638 10.07 -13.12 -9.80
C SER A 638 10.41 -13.09 -11.29
N ILE A 639 9.74 -13.90 -12.11
CA ILE A 639 10.06 -14.05 -13.54
C ILE A 639 9.16 -13.16 -14.41
N ILE A 640 7.89 -13.00 -14.01
CA ILE A 640 6.86 -12.29 -14.77
C ILE A 640 6.83 -10.80 -14.43
N GLY A 641 7.21 -10.46 -13.20
CA GLY A 641 7.33 -9.08 -12.74
C GLY A 641 8.30 -9.02 -11.57
N GLU A 642 8.07 -8.05 -10.69
CA GLU A 642 8.94 -7.80 -9.55
C GLU A 642 8.38 -8.46 -8.28
N ARG A 643 9.28 -8.97 -7.44
CA ARG A 643 8.92 -9.52 -6.13
C ARG A 643 8.59 -8.36 -5.20
N GLY A 644 7.33 -7.97 -5.15
CA GLY A 644 6.83 -6.91 -4.26
C GLY A 644 5.90 -7.40 -3.15
N VAL A 645 5.50 -6.47 -2.28
CA VAL A 645 4.53 -6.64 -1.20
C VAL A 645 3.16 -7.11 -1.70
N SER A 646 2.78 -6.70 -2.92
CA SER A 646 1.56 -7.10 -3.63
C SER A 646 1.52 -8.58 -4.01
N THR A 647 2.68 -9.24 -4.19
CA THR A 647 2.77 -10.62 -4.69
C THR A 647 2.63 -11.67 -3.60
N ALA A 648 2.93 -11.32 -2.35
CA ALA A 648 2.92 -12.25 -1.22
C ALA A 648 1.55 -12.89 -0.95
N PRO A 649 0.44 -12.11 -0.91
CA PRO A 649 -0.88 -12.70 -0.70
C PRO A 649 -1.23 -13.69 -1.82
N ALA A 650 -0.85 -13.40 -3.06
CA ALA A 650 -1.11 -14.29 -4.19
C ALA A 650 -0.40 -15.65 -4.05
N VAL A 651 0.79 -15.70 -3.43
CA VAL A 651 1.51 -16.95 -3.12
C VAL A 651 0.75 -17.77 -2.09
N LEU A 652 0.41 -17.17 -0.95
CA LEU A 652 -0.30 -17.87 0.15
C LEU A 652 -1.73 -18.27 -0.26
N LEU A 653 -2.41 -17.45 -1.05
CA LEU A 653 -3.68 -17.79 -1.68
C LEU A 653 -3.53 -18.93 -2.68
N GLY A 654 -2.47 -18.89 -3.48
CA GLY A 654 -2.14 -19.96 -4.39
C GLY A 654 -1.93 -21.29 -3.68
N MET A 655 -1.29 -21.26 -2.51
CA MET A 655 -1.17 -22.41 -1.62
C MET A 655 -2.53 -22.89 -1.11
N GLY A 656 -3.44 -21.96 -0.78
CA GLY A 656 -4.82 -22.27 -0.42
C GLY A 656 -5.56 -23.01 -1.53
N PHE A 657 -5.55 -22.48 -2.75
CA PHE A 657 -6.13 -23.14 -3.94
C PHE A 657 -5.49 -24.52 -4.20
N ALA A 658 -4.17 -24.64 -4.07
CA ALA A 658 -3.49 -25.92 -4.20
C ALA A 658 -3.98 -26.94 -3.15
N ALA A 659 -4.09 -26.51 -1.89
CA ALA A 659 -4.59 -27.35 -0.81
C ALA A 659 -6.03 -27.82 -1.10
N ASP A 660 -6.87 -26.92 -1.59
CA ASP A 660 -8.25 -27.21 -1.98
C ASP A 660 -8.32 -28.26 -3.09
N TYR A 661 -7.70 -28.03 -4.25
CA TYR A 661 -7.74 -28.97 -5.37
C TYR A 661 -7.09 -30.32 -5.05
N LEU A 662 -6.02 -30.34 -4.25
CA LEU A 662 -5.38 -31.57 -3.78
C LEU A 662 -6.23 -32.31 -2.74
N SER A 663 -7.00 -31.59 -1.92
CA SER A 663 -7.98 -32.18 -1.00
C SER A 663 -9.01 -33.00 -1.77
N HIS A 664 -9.43 -32.53 -2.95
CA HIS A 664 -10.39 -33.19 -3.81
C HIS A 664 -9.82 -34.48 -4.42
N ALA A 665 -8.57 -34.41 -4.88
CA ALA A 665 -7.85 -35.48 -5.58
C ALA A 665 -7.41 -36.64 -4.66
N SER A 666 -7.19 -36.33 -3.39
CA SER A 666 -6.58 -37.25 -2.43
C SER A 666 -7.58 -38.12 -1.63
N ALA A 667 -8.86 -38.10 -1.99
CA ALA A 667 -9.96 -38.70 -1.22
C ALA A 667 -10.02 -40.25 -1.17
N GLY A 668 -8.97 -40.96 -1.59
CA GLY A 668 -8.83 -42.42 -1.38
C GLY A 668 -9.80 -43.31 -2.18
N HIS A 669 -10.57 -42.75 -3.12
CA HIS A 669 -11.52 -43.47 -3.96
C HIS A 669 -11.24 -43.25 -5.45
N ARG A 670 -11.69 -44.20 -6.29
CA ARG A 670 -11.44 -44.17 -7.73
C ARG A 670 -12.26 -43.06 -8.39
N GLU A 671 -11.59 -41.96 -8.74
CA GLU A 671 -12.26 -40.77 -9.28
C GLU A 671 -12.94 -41.01 -10.63
N THR A 672 -14.21 -40.63 -10.73
CA THR A 672 -15.02 -40.79 -11.95
C THR A 672 -14.79 -39.65 -12.96
N LYS A 673 -15.35 -39.80 -14.18
CA LYS A 673 -15.35 -38.72 -15.19
C LYS A 673 -16.10 -37.46 -14.70
N SER A 674 -17.15 -37.63 -13.89
CA SER A 674 -17.97 -36.53 -13.39
C SER A 674 -17.29 -35.76 -12.26
N ASP A 675 -16.47 -36.42 -11.43
CA ASP A 675 -15.62 -35.75 -10.44
C ASP A 675 -14.52 -34.92 -11.12
N ASN A 676 -13.90 -35.45 -12.19
CA ASN A 676 -12.95 -34.67 -13.00
C ASN A 676 -13.64 -33.48 -13.69
N PHE A 677 -14.87 -33.65 -14.17
CA PHE A 677 -15.65 -32.57 -14.78
C PHE A 677 -16.00 -31.48 -13.77
N ALA A 678 -16.37 -31.85 -12.53
CA ALA A 678 -16.62 -30.88 -11.46
C ALA A 678 -15.36 -30.07 -11.13
N ARG A 679 -14.20 -30.74 -10.99
CA ARG A 679 -12.91 -30.08 -10.72
C ARG A 679 -12.50 -29.10 -11.82
N TRP A 680 -12.53 -29.53 -13.08
CA TRP A 680 -12.17 -28.66 -14.20
C TRP A 680 -13.21 -27.56 -14.45
N GLY A 681 -14.49 -27.85 -14.21
CA GLY A 681 -15.56 -26.86 -14.30
C GLY A 681 -15.34 -25.69 -13.34
N ALA A 682 -15.09 -26.01 -12.06
CA ALA A 682 -14.70 -25.07 -11.01
C ALA A 682 -13.43 -24.28 -11.37
N ALA A 683 -12.37 -24.99 -11.77
CA ALA A 683 -11.10 -24.37 -12.16
C ALA A 683 -11.24 -23.38 -13.33
N ILE A 684 -11.98 -23.76 -14.39
CA ILE A 684 -12.15 -22.90 -15.57
C ILE A 684 -12.95 -21.66 -15.22
N THR A 685 -13.97 -21.76 -14.36
CA THR A 685 -14.70 -20.59 -13.89
C THR A 685 -13.82 -19.66 -13.09
N SER A 686 -13.01 -20.18 -12.17
CA SER A 686 -12.11 -19.36 -11.34
C SER A 686 -11.00 -18.71 -12.18
N ILE A 687 -10.40 -19.47 -13.10
CA ILE A 687 -9.42 -18.94 -14.07
C ILE A 687 -10.04 -17.80 -14.90
N SER A 688 -11.29 -17.92 -15.34
CA SER A 688 -11.93 -16.88 -16.16
C SER A 688 -12.07 -15.54 -15.42
N ILE A 689 -12.20 -15.55 -14.09
CA ILE A 689 -12.26 -14.34 -13.27
C ILE A 689 -10.87 -13.71 -13.15
N PHE A 690 -9.85 -14.51 -12.82
CA PHE A 690 -8.49 -13.99 -12.61
C PHE A 690 -7.81 -13.55 -13.93
N VAL A 691 -8.18 -14.16 -15.05
CA VAL A 691 -7.78 -13.66 -16.38
C VAL A 691 -8.35 -12.27 -16.65
N LEU A 692 -9.53 -11.93 -16.14
CA LEU A 692 -10.05 -10.57 -16.27
C LEU A 692 -9.31 -9.58 -15.37
N LEU A 693 -8.94 -10.01 -14.17
CA LEU A 693 -8.12 -9.20 -13.27
C LEU A 693 -6.75 -8.88 -13.87
N THR A 694 -6.21 -9.75 -14.73
CA THR A 694 -4.98 -9.51 -15.52
C THR A 694 -5.07 -8.28 -16.45
N PHE A 695 -6.28 -7.84 -16.81
CA PHE A 695 -6.49 -6.65 -17.65
C PHE A 695 -6.68 -5.36 -16.85
N ALA A 696 -6.56 -5.39 -15.52
CA ALA A 696 -6.54 -4.20 -14.69
C ALA A 696 -5.36 -3.29 -15.06
N GLN A 697 -5.60 -1.98 -15.01
CA GLN A 697 -4.55 -0.97 -15.09
C GLN A 697 -3.79 -0.87 -13.77
N PHE A 698 -4.48 -1.08 -12.64
CA PHE A 698 -3.89 -1.11 -11.31
C PHE A 698 -2.94 -2.31 -11.16
N PRO A 699 -1.61 -2.07 -10.99
CA PRO A 699 -0.63 -3.15 -11.02
C PRO A 699 -0.82 -4.24 -9.96
N PRO A 700 -1.17 -3.95 -8.69
CA PRO A 700 -1.38 -4.99 -7.68
C PRO A 700 -2.52 -5.94 -8.05
N ALA A 701 -3.60 -5.43 -8.66
CA ALA A 701 -4.69 -6.26 -9.17
C ALA A 701 -4.25 -7.10 -10.37
N LYS A 702 -3.54 -6.48 -11.34
CA LYS A 702 -3.01 -7.15 -12.53
C LYS A 702 -2.08 -8.31 -12.17
N GLN A 703 -1.08 -8.06 -11.32
CA GLN A 703 -0.10 -9.04 -10.86
C GLN A 703 -0.78 -10.17 -10.07
N THR A 704 -1.68 -9.83 -9.14
CA THR A 704 -2.47 -10.84 -8.40
C THR A 704 -3.27 -11.72 -9.35
N GLY A 705 -3.89 -11.14 -10.38
CA GLY A 705 -4.66 -11.86 -11.39
C GLY A 705 -3.83 -12.86 -12.18
N GLN A 706 -2.64 -12.44 -12.60
CA GLN A 706 -1.69 -13.31 -13.31
C GLN A 706 -1.23 -14.47 -12.43
N LEU A 707 -0.79 -14.19 -11.19
CA LEU A 707 -0.27 -15.19 -10.27
C LEU A 707 -1.34 -16.19 -9.82
N LEU A 708 -2.56 -15.72 -9.52
CA LEU A 708 -3.67 -16.61 -9.16
C LEU A 708 -4.12 -17.49 -10.34
N THR A 709 -4.12 -16.94 -11.56
CA THR A 709 -4.39 -17.73 -12.78
C THR A 709 -3.38 -18.87 -12.94
N ILE A 710 -2.09 -18.56 -12.81
CA ILE A 710 -1.01 -19.56 -12.88
C ILE A 710 -1.17 -20.58 -11.75
N SER A 711 -1.42 -20.11 -10.53
CA SER A 711 -1.57 -20.96 -9.36
C SER A 711 -2.68 -21.99 -9.50
N ILE A 712 -3.88 -21.58 -9.95
CA ILE A 712 -5.00 -22.51 -10.15
C ILE A 712 -4.69 -23.51 -11.25
N LEU A 713 -4.06 -23.06 -12.35
CA LEU A 713 -3.66 -23.95 -13.44
C LEU A 713 -2.66 -25.00 -12.96
N LEU A 714 -1.62 -24.60 -12.23
CA LEU A 714 -0.64 -25.51 -11.63
C LEU A 714 -1.30 -26.47 -10.64
N SER A 715 -2.20 -25.96 -9.79
CA SER A 715 -2.92 -26.74 -8.78
C SER A 715 -3.80 -27.82 -9.40
N VAL A 716 -4.53 -27.50 -10.46
CA VAL A 716 -5.44 -28.44 -11.14
C VAL A 716 -4.66 -29.48 -11.94
N VAL A 717 -3.57 -29.08 -12.60
CA VAL A 717 -2.65 -30.02 -13.27
C VAL A 717 -2.00 -30.96 -12.24
N LEU A 718 -1.57 -30.46 -11.10
CA LEU A 718 -0.99 -31.29 -10.04
C LEU A 718 -2.03 -32.24 -9.41
N ALA A 719 -3.25 -31.76 -9.16
CA ALA A 719 -4.35 -32.58 -8.64
C ALA A 719 -4.78 -33.68 -9.63
N THR A 720 -4.76 -33.39 -10.94
CA THR A 720 -5.11 -34.37 -11.98
C THR A 720 -4.04 -35.43 -12.17
N THR A 721 -2.76 -35.11 -12.01
CA THR A 721 -1.66 -36.09 -12.04
C THR A 721 -1.60 -36.92 -10.75
N LEU A 722 -1.93 -36.33 -9.59
CA LEU A 722 -2.00 -37.05 -8.30
C LEU A 722 -3.01 -38.21 -8.33
N LYS A 723 -4.13 -38.04 -9.06
CA LYS A 723 -5.13 -39.09 -9.30
C LYS A 723 -4.50 -40.38 -9.82
N GLU A 724 -3.51 -40.28 -10.70
CA GLU A 724 -2.90 -41.43 -11.37
C GLU A 724 -1.97 -42.23 -10.42
N VAL A 725 -1.52 -41.62 -9.31
CA VAL A 725 -0.66 -42.24 -8.28
C VAL A 725 -1.47 -43.06 -7.27
N GLY A 726 -2.75 -42.72 -7.03
CA GLY A 726 -3.61 -43.36 -6.03
C GLY A 726 -4.03 -44.81 -6.30
N ILE A 727 -3.64 -45.40 -7.42
CA ILE A 727 -4.07 -46.76 -7.84
C ILE A 727 -3.30 -47.89 -7.10
N LEU A 728 -2.23 -47.56 -6.35
CA LEU A 728 -1.32 -48.55 -5.76
C LEU A 728 -1.68 -49.07 -4.35
N ASP A 729 -2.61 -48.45 -3.62
CA ASP A 729 -3.02 -48.93 -2.27
C ASP A 729 -4.14 -50.02 -2.36
N LYS A 730 -3.76 -51.19 -2.93
CA LYS A 730 -4.25 -52.59 -2.71
C LYS A 730 -5.76 -52.91 -2.55
N PRO A 731 -6.25 -53.98 -3.22
CA PRO A 731 -7.01 -55.03 -2.54
C PRO A 731 -6.02 -56.07 -1.98
N ILE A 732 -5.77 -56.07 -0.67
CA ILE A 732 -5.25 -57.29 -0.01
C ILE A 732 -6.44 -58.26 0.01
N GLY A 733 -6.24 -59.43 -0.58
CA GLY A 733 -7.26 -60.46 -0.67
C GLY A 733 -7.83 -60.81 0.69
N CYS A 734 -9.16 -60.84 0.77
CA CYS A 734 -9.85 -61.66 1.76
C CYS A 734 -9.68 -63.13 1.33
N GLU A 735 -8.82 -63.86 2.02
CA GLU A 735 -9.01 -65.29 2.27
C GLU A 735 -9.51 -65.43 3.72
N GLU A 736 -10.84 -65.48 3.88
CA GLU A 736 -11.62 -66.64 4.36
C GLU A 736 -13.12 -66.32 4.33
#